data_AF-A0A395M6R5-F1
#
_entry.id   AF-A0A395M6R5-F1
#
_cell.length_a   1.000
_cell.length_b   1.000
_cell.length_c   1.000
_cell.angle_alpha   90.00
_cell.angle_beta   90.00
_cell.angle_gamma   90.00
#
_symmetry.space_group_name_H-M   'P 1'
#
loop_
_entity.id
_entity.type
_entity.pdbx_description
1 polymer ?
#
loop_
_entity_poly.entity_id
_entity_poly.type
_entity_poly.pdbx_seq_one_letter_code
_entity_poly.pdbx_strand_id
1 'polypeptide(L)'
;MPTTDFRSLAKGETTKRLIAQLIHEKLVSLSFIDGIDQQRAWITGPGDGNRWITLPISGTFSLSKHLRPNDLEVPVILHYDDREETEDDPGSIFEFVSSWFDCDDKTKKDMILELRNSSEMLEGWMKLGSDTPILNINSSFLDWERCVVTGHPAHPFHRTCFANDLLSPVTPDDISSLLNPGLSFVAVIRSSVRLYGPFDKSMEPLLNLMGVLSPYDQSECTVVPCLEKHLPALLHFFPSAKLIKTVTDRTVAQAAIRTVSVPGYTYDLKLSLACIITSALRVLPCWSAEAAPLMTRLLKKLIPQDLWLFSEISAVTGSQEDTSEARYITCILRENLELRAVDNNESLVLAAALLERPQGGSRTYAEMLFGLKTPEDKLTWFRRYVRKLLELALEPLVRHGVGFEFHAQNAVVRICRRTKSIRGFAIRDLAGVKLHGPTLQDQGFDLTSLEATTTLNVHEAWDRVHHALVQNHIGYLLDSLGIESHGWQVVSFELDRVLQGDAHSVQQRIYRHFVKETMPFKSFIMMRIRASFKTSFAIVDQQIPNVLWKNSPWLRQISLAATKSANALVQPEKSSSQTRCMEAEAMSQALLQNTQQHGRLPGLTKRLNPHPFLLPADFISELKAFHEALALSLDNIIERWWKDEEADFPNRMPFEPHVESLLRWVAKGSEEGHMKPYKGNQGNLRPDILIRDTEGYRRPQFKVCEINGRFPISFLHYASMAYQALSNAPWNDSSIKPATDYNDILGSLFQLFDPTAPIHFVGESSDFPPDSPLFGLVEERTGIRPRSVRPLSLKVVPCSEPWTGYDLYCEIDQQGEHSNNSDLINIDGQRMEKVHQIGLQLYDFELFALDPDMIREIAKRSVNDIRSVFIAHDKRILGIIHQELYGLVHKYKVISEDQKRILENSIIPTIIPGSPELQVVIENARQDPSIKDQFIMKPFRLARGSGIRLGKNVSFEEWQSTLQSMRQAAIDSSLNQYLLQPLLPLQTVECFWNEERQVRKSRMVGAYFSVNGRFVGLGSWRVAGVSEDVISASTRDTTCVLSAVYNPK
;
A
#
# COMPACT_ATOMS: atom_id res chain seq x y z
N MET A 1 -24.63 29.84 32.61
CA MET A 1 -23.81 28.81 31.95
C MET A 1 -22.52 28.69 32.74
N PRO A 2 -21.94 27.51 32.95
CA PRO A 2 -20.62 27.42 33.57
C PRO A 2 -19.65 28.22 32.70
N THR A 3 -18.89 29.14 33.31
CA THR A 3 -17.81 29.84 32.60
C THR A 3 -16.78 28.80 32.17
N THR A 4 -16.61 28.61 30.86
CA THR A 4 -15.58 27.72 30.31
C THR A 4 -14.22 28.16 30.84
N ASP A 5 -13.54 27.28 31.57
CA ASP A 5 -12.20 27.55 32.11
C ASP A 5 -11.14 27.37 31.00
N PHE A 6 -10.96 28.40 30.18
CA PHE A 6 -9.96 28.40 29.10
C PHE A 6 -8.53 28.22 29.61
N ARG A 7 -8.24 28.62 30.85
CA ARG A 7 -6.91 28.49 31.43
C ARG A 7 -6.56 27.02 31.65
N SER A 8 -7.46 26.26 32.30
CA SER A 8 -7.28 24.82 32.50
C SER A 8 -7.24 24.07 31.15
N LEU A 9 -8.10 24.40 30.20
CA LEU A 9 -8.09 23.81 28.86
C LEU A 9 -6.77 24.04 28.12
N ALA A 10 -6.26 25.29 28.13
CA ALA A 10 -5.05 25.65 27.41
C ALA A 10 -3.78 25.01 28.00
N LYS A 11 -3.71 24.93 29.34
CA LYS A 11 -2.70 24.12 30.03
C LYS A 11 -2.77 22.67 29.63
N GLY A 12 -3.97 22.09 29.70
CA GLY A 12 -4.19 20.69 29.36
C GLY A 12 -3.76 20.35 27.92
N GLU A 13 -4.14 21.17 26.94
CA GLU A 13 -3.75 20.98 25.54
C GLU A 13 -2.23 21.04 25.32
N THR A 14 -1.54 21.92 26.04
CA THR A 14 -0.07 22.04 25.98
C THR A 14 0.59 20.84 26.64
N THR A 15 0.09 20.42 27.81
CA THR A 15 0.57 19.26 28.57
C THR A 15 0.41 17.95 27.79
N LYS A 16 -0.74 17.74 27.14
CA LYS A 16 -0.95 16.55 26.28
C LYS A 16 0.07 16.48 25.14
N ARG A 17 0.35 17.61 24.47
CA ARG A 17 1.37 17.68 23.39
C ARG A 17 2.77 17.41 23.93
N LEU A 18 3.11 17.97 25.09
CA LEU A 18 4.38 17.72 25.77
C LEU A 18 4.56 16.22 26.05
N ILE A 19 3.59 15.58 26.71
CA ILE A 19 3.68 14.17 27.09
C ILE A 19 3.75 13.26 25.86
N ALA A 20 2.87 13.47 24.86
CA ALA A 20 2.90 12.70 23.63
C ALA A 20 4.28 12.79 22.94
N GLN A 21 4.87 13.97 22.90
CA GLN A 21 6.17 14.19 22.27
C GLN A 21 7.33 13.60 23.08
N LEU A 22 7.31 13.68 24.42
CA LEU A 22 8.29 13.01 25.28
C LEU A 22 8.33 11.49 25.02
N ILE A 23 7.15 10.88 24.82
CA ILE A 23 7.01 9.45 24.51
C ILE A 23 7.55 9.15 23.10
N HIS A 24 7.14 9.91 22.08
CA HIS A 24 7.56 9.68 20.69
C HIS A 24 9.07 9.85 20.50
N GLU A 25 9.67 10.81 21.20
CA GLU A 25 11.12 11.05 21.17
C GLU A 25 11.92 10.03 22.00
N LYS A 26 11.23 9.12 22.72
CA LYS A 26 11.81 8.14 23.64
C LYS A 26 12.65 8.78 24.76
N LEU A 27 12.23 9.97 25.20
CA LEU A 27 12.78 10.62 26.40
C LEU A 27 12.21 10.01 27.68
N VAL A 28 11.06 9.33 27.56
CA VAL A 28 10.39 8.59 28.63
C VAL A 28 9.91 7.23 28.10
N SER A 29 9.66 6.30 29.01
CA SER A 29 9.06 5.00 28.72
C SER A 29 7.57 5.00 29.06
N LEU A 30 6.75 4.30 28.27
CA LEU A 30 5.31 4.17 28.47
C LEU A 30 4.92 2.69 28.68
N SER A 31 4.19 2.43 29.76
CA SER A 31 3.49 1.18 30.04
C SER A 31 2.03 1.46 30.45
N PHE A 32 1.23 0.42 30.63
CA PHE A 32 -0.18 0.53 31.03
C PHE A 32 -0.42 -0.28 32.30
N ILE A 33 -1.33 0.22 33.16
CA ILE A 33 -1.77 -0.45 34.38
C ILE A 33 -3.13 -1.09 34.09
N ASP A 34 -3.18 -2.42 34.11
CA ASP A 34 -4.41 -3.21 33.92
C ASP A 34 -5.14 -3.41 35.26
N GLY A 35 -6.47 -3.23 35.30
CA GLY A 35 -7.30 -3.50 36.49
C GLY A 35 -8.21 -2.37 36.99
N ILE A 36 -8.40 -1.30 36.21
CA ILE A 36 -9.26 -0.15 36.53
C ILE A 36 -10.29 0.04 35.40
N ASP A 37 -11.47 0.60 35.70
CA ASP A 37 -12.56 0.87 34.72
C ASP A 37 -12.12 1.69 33.48
N GLN A 38 -11.00 2.41 33.58
CA GLN A 38 -10.35 3.17 32.50
C GLN A 38 -8.85 2.86 32.45
N GLN A 39 -8.31 2.64 31.25
CA GLN A 39 -6.88 2.40 31.05
C GLN A 39 -6.07 3.63 31.47
N ARG A 40 -5.00 3.43 32.26
CA ARG A 40 -4.09 4.50 32.69
C ARG A 40 -2.70 4.26 32.13
N ALA A 41 -2.09 5.32 31.61
CA ALA A 41 -0.69 5.33 31.22
C ALA A 41 0.19 5.46 32.46
N TRP A 42 1.26 4.67 32.49
CA TRP A 42 2.35 4.75 33.45
C TRP A 42 3.61 5.14 32.69
N ILE A 43 4.15 6.32 33.02
CA ILE A 43 5.31 6.89 32.36
C ILE A 43 6.49 6.97 33.33
N THR A 44 7.66 6.47 32.92
CA THR A 44 8.89 6.46 33.73
C THR A 44 10.10 6.99 32.96
N GLY A 45 11.09 7.48 33.71
CA GLY A 45 12.40 7.82 33.18
C GLY A 45 13.29 6.59 32.97
N PRO A 46 14.30 6.65 32.07
CA PRO A 46 15.27 5.57 31.92
C PRO A 46 16.06 5.34 33.23
N GLY A 47 15.83 4.20 33.88
CA GLY A 47 16.55 3.79 35.10
C GLY A 47 16.08 4.43 36.41
N ASP A 48 14.98 5.19 36.40
CA ASP A 48 14.36 5.77 37.60
C ASP A 48 13.12 4.96 37.99
N GLY A 49 13.21 4.25 39.13
CA GLY A 49 12.10 3.50 39.73
C GLY A 49 11.37 4.25 40.84
N ASN A 50 11.87 5.42 41.25
CA ASN A 50 11.35 6.15 42.41
C ASN A 50 10.41 7.30 42.00
N ARG A 51 10.41 7.67 40.71
CA ARG A 51 9.56 8.70 40.15
C ARG A 51 8.79 8.21 38.93
N TRP A 52 7.51 8.52 38.85
CA TRP A 52 6.70 8.20 37.67
C TRP A 52 5.51 9.14 37.51
N ILE A 53 4.93 9.14 36.31
CA ILE A 53 3.71 9.88 36.00
C ILE A 53 2.60 8.89 35.68
N THR A 54 1.39 9.15 36.19
CA THR A 54 0.19 8.42 35.74
C THR A 54 -0.85 9.39 35.21
N LEU A 55 -1.56 8.99 34.15
CA LEU A 55 -2.66 9.75 33.58
C LEU A 55 -3.68 8.83 32.92
N PRO A 56 -4.97 9.21 32.87
CA PRO A 56 -5.97 8.44 32.14
C PRO A 56 -5.75 8.52 30.63
N ILE A 57 -6.13 7.44 29.94
CA ILE A 57 -6.18 7.36 28.49
C ILE A 57 -7.64 7.41 28.05
N SER A 58 -7.91 8.20 27.01
CA SER A 58 -9.24 8.24 26.39
C SER A 58 -9.47 6.97 25.59
N GLY A 59 -10.36 6.10 26.07
CA GLY A 59 -10.68 4.81 25.44
C GLY A 59 -9.59 3.75 25.64
N THR A 60 -9.54 2.76 24.73
CA THR A 60 -8.54 1.69 24.78
C THR A 60 -7.42 1.98 23.78
N PHE A 61 -6.20 2.18 24.26
CA PHE A 61 -5.02 2.42 23.44
C PHE A 61 -4.12 1.17 23.38
N SER A 62 -3.46 0.99 22.25
CA SER A 62 -2.45 -0.05 22.02
C SER A 62 -1.14 0.61 21.61
N LEU A 63 0.00 0.12 22.12
CA LEU A 63 1.35 0.57 21.74
C LEU A 63 1.64 0.45 20.23
N SER A 64 0.81 -0.27 19.48
CA SER A 64 0.90 -0.37 18.02
C SER A 64 0.29 0.82 17.27
N LYS A 65 -0.47 1.69 17.94
CA LYS A 65 -1.04 2.92 17.40
C LYS A 65 -0.08 4.09 17.65
N HIS A 66 -0.09 5.07 16.74
CA HIS A 66 0.58 6.34 16.98
C HIS A 66 -0.20 7.15 18.03
N LEU A 67 0.41 7.43 19.18
CA LEU A 67 -0.21 8.16 20.28
C LEU A 67 -0.48 9.62 19.88
N ARG A 68 -1.74 10.06 19.97
CA ARG A 68 -2.14 11.46 19.73
C ARG A 68 -2.25 12.20 21.07
N PRO A 69 -2.03 13.53 21.10
CA PRO A 69 -2.33 14.33 22.28
C PRO A 69 -3.76 14.13 22.79
N ASN A 70 -4.74 13.95 21.88
CA ASN A 70 -6.14 13.71 22.22
C ASN A 70 -6.43 12.33 22.82
N ASP A 71 -5.49 11.37 22.74
CA ASP A 71 -5.62 10.09 23.44
C ASP A 71 -5.33 10.23 24.95
N LEU A 72 -4.77 11.38 25.39
CA LEU A 72 -4.34 11.64 26.76
C LEU A 72 -5.33 12.53 27.51
N GLU A 73 -5.64 12.18 28.76
CA GLU A 73 -6.44 13.01 29.66
C GLU A 73 -5.54 13.66 30.72
N VAL A 74 -5.95 14.85 31.16
CA VAL A 74 -5.23 15.71 32.12
C VAL A 74 -6.24 16.21 33.16
N PRO A 75 -5.85 16.47 34.42
CA PRO A 75 -4.47 16.56 34.94
C PRO A 75 -3.76 15.21 35.09
N VAL A 76 -2.42 15.26 35.19
CA VAL A 76 -1.60 14.08 35.48
C VAL A 76 -1.35 13.95 36.98
N ILE A 77 -0.93 12.76 37.42
CA ILE A 77 -0.45 12.53 38.79
C ILE A 77 1.04 12.24 38.73
N LEU A 78 1.83 13.08 39.38
CA LEU A 78 3.27 12.91 39.60
C LEU A 78 3.48 12.11 40.89
N HIS A 79 4.32 11.08 40.84
CA HIS A 79 4.65 10.22 41.97
C HIS A 79 6.13 10.34 42.27
N TYR A 80 6.49 10.67 43.52
CA TYR A 80 7.87 10.81 43.98
C TYR A 80 7.94 10.82 45.51
N ASP A 81 9.02 10.32 46.11
CA ASP A 81 9.30 10.39 47.57
C ASP A 81 8.08 10.00 48.45
N ASP A 82 7.35 8.94 48.08
CA ASP A 82 6.10 8.47 48.72
C ASP A 82 4.94 9.50 48.74
N ARG A 83 4.94 10.44 47.78
CA ARG A 83 3.91 11.46 47.58
C ARG A 83 3.29 11.37 46.19
N GLU A 84 2.04 11.79 46.11
CA GLU A 84 1.31 11.98 44.86
C GLU A 84 0.88 13.45 44.73
N GLU A 85 1.14 14.05 43.57
CA GLU A 85 0.78 15.44 43.27
C GLU A 85 0.01 15.50 41.95
N THR A 86 -1.16 16.15 41.95
CA THR A 86 -1.93 16.39 40.73
C THR A 86 -1.43 17.66 40.05
N GLU A 87 -1.03 17.55 38.78
CA GLU A 87 -0.43 18.67 38.03
C GLU A 87 -1.01 18.77 36.61
N ASP A 88 -1.18 20.00 36.13
CA ASP A 88 -1.61 20.32 34.77
C ASP A 88 -0.69 21.34 34.07
N ASP A 89 0.23 21.96 34.81
CA ASP A 89 1.18 22.93 34.28
C ASP A 89 2.27 22.23 33.44
N PRO A 90 2.38 22.54 32.14
CA PRO A 90 3.37 21.90 31.28
C PRO A 90 4.81 22.24 31.72
N GLY A 91 5.03 23.40 32.36
CA GLY A 91 6.32 23.80 32.90
C GLY A 91 6.77 22.93 34.08
N SER A 92 5.89 22.75 35.07
CA SER A 92 6.13 21.87 36.23
C SER A 92 6.37 20.42 35.80
N ILE A 93 5.57 19.92 34.84
CA ILE A 93 5.72 18.56 34.31
C ILE A 93 7.06 18.42 33.58
N PHE A 94 7.45 19.39 32.76
CA PHE A 94 8.77 19.37 32.11
C PHE A 94 9.91 19.43 33.12
N GLU A 95 9.78 20.24 34.17
CA GLU A 95 10.75 20.31 35.26
C GLU A 95 10.89 18.96 35.97
N PHE A 96 9.78 18.28 36.26
CA PHE A 96 9.77 16.95 36.87
C PHE A 96 10.51 15.92 36.01
N VAL A 97 10.23 15.87 34.69
CA VAL A 97 10.85 14.88 33.80
C VAL A 97 12.27 15.25 33.36
N SER A 98 12.67 16.51 33.49
CA SER A 98 13.98 16.99 33.01
C SER A 98 15.17 16.29 33.65
N SER A 99 15.01 15.67 34.83
CA SER A 99 16.05 14.86 35.45
C SER A 99 16.29 13.51 34.75
N TRP A 100 15.41 13.11 33.83
CA TRP A 100 15.49 11.82 33.14
C TRP A 100 16.29 11.84 31.84
N PHE A 101 16.72 13.02 31.37
CA PHE A 101 17.49 13.19 30.15
C PHE A 101 18.43 14.41 30.24
N ASP A 102 19.46 14.45 29.39
CA ASP A 102 20.45 15.52 29.40
C ASP A 102 19.88 16.85 28.87
N CYS A 103 19.88 17.87 29.72
CA CYS A 103 19.41 19.22 29.42
C CYS A 103 20.09 20.20 30.39
N ASP A 104 20.82 21.19 29.88
CA ASP A 104 21.50 22.15 30.74
C ASP A 104 20.50 23.08 31.46
N ASP A 105 20.88 23.58 32.63
CA ASP A 105 20.01 24.37 33.50
C ASP A 105 19.43 25.63 32.84
N LYS A 106 20.17 26.24 31.90
CA LYS A 106 19.69 27.44 31.20
C LYS A 106 18.61 27.05 30.21
N THR A 107 18.88 26.07 29.34
CA THR A 107 17.92 25.56 28.36
C THR A 107 16.66 25.02 29.03
N LYS A 108 16.81 24.32 30.16
CA LYS A 108 15.69 23.86 30.99
C LYS A 108 14.79 25.02 31.42
N LYS A 109 15.36 26.08 32.00
CA LYS A 109 14.59 27.26 32.44
C LYS A 109 13.89 27.95 31.28
N ASP A 110 14.57 28.11 30.15
CA ASP A 110 13.99 28.72 28.95
C ASP A 110 12.80 27.88 28.43
N MET A 111 12.93 26.56 28.36
CA MET A 111 11.88 25.66 27.90
C MET A 111 10.67 25.65 28.83
N ILE A 112 10.87 25.69 30.16
CA ILE A 112 9.78 25.81 31.15
C ILE A 112 8.98 27.09 30.89
N LEU A 113 9.68 28.21 30.71
CA LEU A 113 9.05 29.49 30.40
C LEU A 113 8.31 29.44 29.05
N GLU A 114 8.92 28.79 28.04
CA GLU A 114 8.34 28.63 26.72
C GLU A 114 7.05 27.80 26.69
N LEU A 115 7.01 26.74 27.49
CA LEU A 115 5.83 25.89 27.65
C LEU A 115 4.69 26.62 28.36
N ARG A 116 4.99 27.34 29.45
CA ARG A 116 4.00 28.17 30.17
C ARG A 116 3.45 29.29 29.30
N ASN A 117 4.31 29.96 28.55
CA ASN A 117 3.85 30.95 27.59
C ASN A 117 2.99 30.33 26.47
N SER A 118 3.30 29.11 26.01
CA SER A 118 2.44 28.43 25.02
C SER A 118 1.01 28.23 25.53
N SER A 119 0.85 27.83 26.81
CA SER A 119 -0.48 27.69 27.41
C SER A 119 -1.16 29.03 27.67
N GLU A 120 -0.45 30.04 28.16
CA GLU A 120 -0.98 31.40 28.35
C GLU A 120 -1.44 32.05 27.04
N MET A 121 -0.63 31.94 25.98
CA MET A 121 -1.00 32.44 24.65
C MET A 121 -2.23 31.70 24.13
N LEU A 122 -2.28 30.37 24.26
CA LEU A 122 -3.44 29.57 23.83
C LEU A 122 -4.71 29.97 24.57
N GLU A 123 -4.64 30.28 25.88
CA GLU A 123 -5.79 30.81 26.63
C GLU A 123 -6.34 32.08 25.97
N GLY A 124 -5.45 33.03 25.62
CA GLY A 124 -5.84 34.25 24.90
C GLY A 124 -6.45 33.96 23.52
N TRP A 125 -5.87 33.03 22.76
CA TRP A 125 -6.42 32.59 21.47
C TRP A 125 -7.79 31.93 21.60
N MET A 126 -8.02 31.12 22.63
CA MET A 126 -9.31 30.49 22.88
C MET A 126 -10.40 31.51 23.22
N LYS A 127 -10.08 32.52 24.05
CA LYS A 127 -10.99 33.64 24.35
C LYS A 127 -11.35 34.42 23.08
N LEU A 128 -10.37 34.74 22.26
CA LEU A 128 -10.63 35.40 20.98
C LEU A 128 -11.47 34.52 20.04
N GLY A 129 -11.18 33.22 20.01
CA GLY A 129 -11.88 32.24 19.17
C GLY A 129 -13.32 31.98 19.59
N SER A 130 -13.67 32.13 20.88
CA SER A 130 -15.05 31.99 21.36
C SER A 130 -15.96 33.11 20.87
N ASP A 131 -15.39 34.30 20.67
CA ASP A 131 -16.13 35.48 20.23
C ASP A 131 -16.16 35.61 18.69
N THR A 132 -15.36 34.81 17.99
CA THR A 132 -15.25 34.87 16.54
C THR A 132 -16.47 34.20 15.87
N PRO A 133 -17.09 34.83 14.86
CA PRO A 133 -18.19 34.24 14.10
C PRO A 133 -17.76 32.95 13.38
N ILE A 134 -18.69 31.98 13.31
CA ILE A 134 -18.49 30.74 12.56
C ILE A 134 -18.38 31.06 11.07
N LEU A 135 -17.26 30.66 10.47
CA LEU A 135 -16.99 30.84 9.05
C LEU A 135 -17.83 29.91 8.16
N ASN A 136 -18.06 30.35 6.91
CA ASN A 136 -18.77 29.58 5.89
C ASN A 136 -18.03 29.65 4.56
N ILE A 137 -18.57 29.00 3.52
CA ILE A 137 -17.90 28.89 2.21
C ILE A 137 -17.62 30.25 1.55
N ASN A 138 -18.32 31.32 1.93
CA ASN A 138 -18.11 32.66 1.37
C ASN A 138 -17.17 33.55 2.22
N SER A 139 -16.71 33.07 3.37
CA SER A 139 -15.71 33.77 4.19
C SER A 139 -14.41 33.95 3.40
N SER A 140 -13.70 35.05 3.65
CA SER A 140 -12.46 35.37 2.94
C SER A 140 -11.34 34.42 3.33
N PHE A 141 -10.31 34.31 2.47
CA PHE A 141 -9.12 33.54 2.83
C PHE A 141 -8.45 34.02 4.13
N LEU A 142 -8.46 35.33 4.39
CA LEU A 142 -7.89 35.90 5.62
C LEU A 142 -8.67 35.49 6.87
N ASP A 143 -9.99 35.35 6.78
CA ASP A 143 -10.78 34.83 7.89
C ASP A 143 -10.37 33.39 8.22
N TRP A 144 -10.17 32.56 7.20
CA TRP A 144 -9.70 31.18 7.35
C TRP A 144 -8.28 31.09 7.91
N GLU A 145 -7.39 32.05 7.58
CA GLU A 145 -6.06 32.14 8.19
C GLU A 145 -6.11 32.48 9.69
N ARG A 146 -7.09 33.31 10.10
CA ARG A 146 -7.19 33.82 11.47
C ARG A 146 -8.01 32.94 12.41
N CYS A 147 -8.72 31.94 11.89
CA CYS A 147 -9.54 31.05 12.72
C CYS A 147 -8.76 29.84 13.29
N VAL A 148 -7.47 29.72 13.01
CA VAL A 148 -6.61 28.71 13.64
C VAL A 148 -6.35 29.16 15.08
N VAL A 149 -6.87 28.41 16.06
CA VAL A 149 -6.83 28.73 17.50
C VAL A 149 -5.89 27.80 18.24
N THR A 150 -5.91 26.50 17.96
CA THR A 150 -5.10 25.50 18.70
C THR A 150 -3.63 25.45 18.28
N GLY A 151 -3.29 25.93 17.08
CA GLY A 151 -1.91 25.96 16.60
C GLY A 151 -1.44 24.61 16.05
N HIS A 152 -0.15 24.29 16.22
CA HIS A 152 0.39 23.01 15.71
C HIS A 152 -0.19 21.82 16.51
N PRO A 153 -0.69 20.76 15.84
CA PRO A 153 -1.41 19.68 16.53
C PRO A 153 -0.51 18.80 17.42
N ALA A 154 0.77 18.67 17.08
CA ALA A 154 1.73 17.83 17.82
C ALA A 154 2.70 18.59 18.74
N HIS A 155 2.95 19.87 18.48
CA HIS A 155 4.16 20.53 18.97
C HIS A 155 3.95 21.05 20.39
N PRO A 156 4.81 20.74 21.39
CA PRO A 156 4.61 21.24 22.75
C PRO A 156 4.56 22.77 22.84
N PHE A 157 5.43 23.43 22.08
CA PHE A 157 5.50 24.90 21.96
C PHE A 157 4.51 25.50 20.94
N HIS A 158 3.39 24.84 20.66
CA HIS A 158 2.47 25.14 19.54
C HIS A 158 2.04 26.62 19.42
N ARG A 159 1.96 27.35 20.53
CA ARG A 159 1.54 28.75 20.61
C ARG A 159 2.54 29.68 21.29
N THR A 160 3.72 29.18 21.65
CA THR A 160 4.83 29.97 22.18
C THR A 160 5.08 31.20 21.30
N CYS A 161 5.20 32.37 21.92
CA CYS A 161 5.53 33.63 21.27
C CYS A 161 6.41 34.50 22.19
N PHE A 162 7.74 34.36 22.09
CA PHE A 162 8.69 35.22 22.83
C PHE A 162 9.31 36.26 21.95
N ALA A 163 9.35 37.51 22.41
CA ALA A 163 10.21 38.52 21.81
C ALA A 163 11.67 38.27 22.23
N ASN A 164 12.63 38.50 21.32
CA ASN A 164 14.03 38.53 21.72
C ASN A 164 14.34 39.80 22.54
N ASP A 165 15.53 39.88 23.12
CA ASP A 165 15.95 40.98 24.00
C ASP A 165 15.97 42.38 23.34
N LEU A 166 15.87 42.45 22.01
CA LEU A 166 15.80 43.71 21.26
C LEU A 166 14.37 44.26 21.17
N LEU A 167 13.37 43.46 21.50
CA LEU A 167 11.96 43.79 21.37
C LEU A 167 11.27 43.84 22.74
N SER A 168 10.18 44.59 22.84
CA SER A 168 9.32 44.53 24.01
C SER A 168 8.70 43.13 24.14
N PRO A 169 8.58 42.58 25.37
CA PRO A 169 7.96 41.28 25.60
C PRO A 169 6.57 41.15 24.96
N VAL A 170 6.21 39.93 24.57
CA VAL A 170 4.89 39.61 24.03
C VAL A 170 4.08 38.90 25.11
N THR A 171 2.87 39.39 25.36
CA THR A 171 1.91 38.78 26.30
C THR A 171 0.61 38.41 25.58
N PRO A 172 -0.30 37.65 26.20
CA PRO A 172 -1.61 37.35 25.62
C PRO A 172 -2.44 38.59 25.24
N ASP A 173 -2.26 39.71 25.95
CA ASP A 173 -2.95 40.97 25.65
C ASP A 173 -2.53 41.57 24.29
N ASP A 174 -1.34 41.21 23.80
CA ASP A 174 -0.83 41.67 22.51
C ASP A 174 -1.45 40.94 21.31
N ILE A 175 -2.21 39.85 21.49
CA ILE A 175 -2.72 39.02 20.38
C ILE A 175 -3.47 39.86 19.34
N SER A 176 -4.28 40.83 19.77
CA SER A 176 -5.01 41.73 18.86
C SER A 176 -4.06 42.57 17.98
N SER A 177 -2.97 43.07 18.58
CA SER A 177 -1.94 43.83 17.86
C SER A 177 -1.10 42.94 16.93
N LEU A 178 -0.85 41.68 17.31
CA LEU A 178 -0.17 40.70 16.46
C LEU A 178 -1.01 40.34 15.24
N LEU A 179 -2.33 40.33 15.37
CA LEU A 179 -3.27 40.05 14.29
C LEU A 179 -3.51 41.24 13.35
N ASN A 180 -3.32 42.47 13.84
CA ASN A 180 -3.46 43.70 13.06
C ASN A 180 -2.22 44.59 13.26
N PRO A 181 -1.02 44.16 12.82
CA PRO A 181 0.22 44.85 13.16
C PRO A 181 0.36 46.17 12.40
N GLY A 182 1.13 47.10 12.97
CA GLY A 182 1.64 48.25 12.23
C GLY A 182 2.75 47.85 11.25
N LEU A 183 2.85 48.57 10.12
CA LEU A 183 3.97 48.49 9.20
C LEU A 183 4.81 49.77 9.25
N SER A 184 6.11 49.61 9.47
CA SER A 184 7.11 50.66 9.38
C SER A 184 7.82 50.58 8.04
N PHE A 185 7.98 51.71 7.36
CA PHE A 185 8.71 51.83 6.10
C PHE A 185 10.02 52.54 6.38
N VAL A 186 11.14 51.87 6.07
CA VAL A 186 12.49 52.40 6.29
C VAL A 186 13.21 52.63 4.96
N ALA A 187 13.88 53.77 4.83
CA ALA A 187 14.84 54.00 3.77
C ALA A 187 16.17 53.35 4.14
N VAL A 188 16.75 52.58 3.22
CA VAL A 188 18.04 51.91 3.38
C VAL A 188 18.91 52.15 2.16
N ILE A 189 20.20 52.31 2.39
CA ILE A 189 21.18 52.52 1.32
C ILE A 189 21.26 51.24 0.47
N ARG A 190 21.20 51.36 -0.86
CA ARG A 190 21.18 50.20 -1.77
C ARG A 190 22.38 49.27 -1.59
N SER A 191 23.57 49.78 -1.27
CA SER A 191 24.76 48.96 -1.03
C SER A 191 24.67 48.10 0.24
N SER A 192 23.79 48.44 1.19
CA SER A 192 23.54 47.66 2.42
C SER A 192 22.53 46.52 2.25
N VAL A 193 21.93 46.36 1.07
CA VAL A 193 20.92 45.33 0.80
C VAL A 193 21.16 44.63 -0.53
N ARG A 194 20.58 43.45 -0.67
CA ARG A 194 20.49 42.70 -1.93
C ARG A 194 19.02 42.59 -2.34
N LEU A 195 18.73 42.94 -3.59
CA LEU A 195 17.39 42.91 -4.16
C LEU A 195 17.28 41.77 -5.17
N TYR A 196 16.20 41.00 -5.07
CA TYR A 196 15.90 39.89 -5.96
C TYR A 196 14.54 40.11 -6.62
N GLY A 197 14.48 39.90 -7.94
CA GLY A 197 13.29 40.24 -8.73
C GLY A 197 13.02 41.77 -8.79
N PRO A 198 11.85 42.19 -9.28
CA PRO A 198 11.52 43.60 -9.47
C PRO A 198 11.03 44.27 -8.17
N PHE A 199 11.79 44.17 -7.07
CA PHE A 199 11.34 44.53 -5.71
C PHE A 199 10.82 45.97 -5.59
N ASP A 200 11.59 46.98 -6.02
CA ASP A 200 11.17 48.39 -5.94
C ASP A 200 9.86 48.65 -6.69
N LYS A 201 9.80 48.17 -7.94
CA LYS A 201 8.62 48.31 -8.81
C LYS A 201 7.39 47.62 -8.22
N SER A 202 7.58 46.44 -7.62
CA SER A 202 6.50 45.70 -6.96
C SER A 202 6.04 46.40 -5.68
N MET A 203 6.90 47.14 -4.99
CA MET A 203 6.58 47.90 -3.77
C MET A 203 5.85 49.23 -4.03
N GLU A 204 6.04 49.88 -5.18
CA GLU A 204 5.43 51.17 -5.52
C GLU A 204 3.90 51.23 -5.26
N PRO A 205 3.07 50.26 -5.68
CA PRO A 205 1.63 50.30 -5.40
C PRO A 205 1.31 50.30 -3.91
N LEU A 206 2.08 49.55 -3.10
CA LEU A 206 1.92 49.54 -1.65
C LEU A 206 2.31 50.87 -1.02
N LEU A 207 3.43 51.47 -1.45
CA LEU A 207 3.86 52.78 -0.95
C LEU A 207 2.81 53.85 -1.24
N ASN A 208 2.25 53.86 -2.46
CA ASN A 208 1.17 54.77 -2.85
C ASN A 208 -0.10 54.52 -2.01
N LEU A 209 -0.52 53.27 -1.86
CA LEU A 209 -1.69 52.89 -1.06
C LEU A 209 -1.57 53.32 0.42
N MET A 210 -0.35 53.27 0.96
CA MET A 210 -0.03 53.66 2.34
C MET A 210 0.31 55.15 2.50
N GLY A 211 0.35 55.91 1.40
CA GLY A 211 0.75 57.31 1.39
C GLY A 211 2.16 57.51 1.95
N VAL A 212 3.10 56.66 1.53
CA VAL A 212 4.52 56.71 1.89
C VAL A 212 5.27 57.38 0.75
N LEU A 213 5.72 58.61 0.97
CA LEU A 213 6.59 59.34 0.04
C LEU A 213 8.01 59.29 0.59
N SER A 214 8.93 58.64 -0.14
CA SER A 214 10.34 58.64 0.23
C SER A 214 10.94 60.01 -0.14
N PRO A 215 11.53 60.75 0.83
CA PRO A 215 12.25 61.98 0.54
C PRO A 215 13.66 61.73 -0.03
N TYR A 216 14.09 60.47 -0.11
CA TYR A 216 15.43 60.05 -0.56
C TYR A 216 15.43 59.63 -2.02
N ASP A 217 16.57 59.84 -2.69
CA ASP A 217 16.77 59.42 -4.08
C ASP A 217 16.64 57.88 -4.20
N GLN A 218 15.75 57.43 -5.08
CA GLN A 218 15.52 56.02 -5.35
C GLN A 218 16.71 55.34 -6.02
N SER A 219 17.65 56.10 -6.59
CA SER A 219 18.91 55.57 -7.13
C SER A 219 19.92 55.22 -6.05
N GLU A 220 19.85 55.86 -4.87
CA GLU A 220 20.77 55.65 -3.74
C GLU A 220 20.15 54.79 -2.63
N CYS A 221 18.85 54.95 -2.39
CA CYS A 221 18.09 54.28 -1.34
C CYS A 221 16.95 53.44 -1.91
N THR A 222 16.61 52.36 -1.21
CA THR A 222 15.36 51.61 -1.41
C THR A 222 14.51 51.67 -0.15
N VAL A 223 13.20 51.49 -0.30
CA VAL A 223 12.25 51.50 0.82
C VAL A 223 11.89 50.05 1.17
N VAL A 224 12.20 49.64 2.40
CA VAL A 224 11.90 48.31 2.89
C VAL A 224 10.81 48.38 3.97
N PRO A 225 9.73 47.59 3.86
CA PRO A 225 8.75 47.48 4.92
C PRO A 225 9.25 46.51 6.00
N CYS A 226 8.94 46.79 7.27
CA CYS A 226 9.06 45.86 8.37
C CYS A 226 7.85 45.98 9.30
N LEU A 227 7.63 44.96 10.12
CA LEU A 227 6.63 45.05 11.18
C LEU A 227 7.09 46.10 12.20
N GLU A 228 6.15 46.90 12.70
CA GLU A 228 6.44 47.93 13.72
C GLU A 228 7.12 47.31 14.95
N LYS A 229 6.59 46.19 15.45
CA LYS A 229 7.20 45.45 16.57
C LYS A 229 8.61 44.94 16.24
N HIS A 230 9.00 44.79 14.97
CA HIS A 230 10.34 44.36 14.57
C HIS A 230 11.34 45.52 14.38
N LEU A 231 10.85 46.76 14.25
CA LEU A 231 11.65 47.94 13.91
C LEU A 231 12.88 48.12 14.83
N PRO A 232 12.81 47.95 16.17
CA PRO A 232 13.98 48.12 17.03
C PRO A 232 15.12 47.16 16.67
N ALA A 233 14.80 45.91 16.36
CA ALA A 233 15.79 44.92 15.97
C ALA A 233 16.39 45.22 14.58
N LEU A 234 15.58 45.73 13.65
CA LEU A 234 16.07 46.18 12.34
C LEU A 234 17.05 47.34 12.51
N LEU A 235 16.69 48.39 13.27
CA LEU A 235 17.53 49.57 13.48
C LEU A 235 18.82 49.24 14.23
N HIS A 236 18.82 48.20 15.07
CA HIS A 236 20.02 47.71 15.75
C HIS A 236 21.07 47.20 14.75
N PHE A 237 20.66 46.35 13.79
CA PHE A 237 21.58 45.77 12.79
C PHE A 237 21.78 46.63 11.54
N PHE A 238 20.90 47.61 11.33
CA PHE A 238 20.95 48.58 10.22
C PHE A 238 20.87 50.02 10.76
N PRO A 239 21.90 50.52 11.47
CA PRO A 239 21.86 51.83 12.13
C PRO A 239 21.78 53.01 11.16
N SER A 240 22.13 52.81 9.88
CA SER A 240 21.98 53.79 8.82
C SER A 240 20.54 53.89 8.27
N ALA A 241 19.68 52.91 8.56
CA ALA A 241 18.29 52.91 8.11
C ALA A 241 17.52 54.08 8.73
N LYS A 242 16.67 54.73 7.94
CA LYS A 242 15.86 55.88 8.38
C LYS A 242 14.38 55.57 8.28
N LEU A 243 13.66 55.66 9.39
CA LEU A 243 12.20 55.53 9.40
C LEU A 243 11.57 56.66 8.59
N ILE A 244 10.76 56.31 7.59
CA ILE A 244 9.97 57.26 6.79
C ILE A 244 8.61 57.45 7.44
N LYS A 245 7.89 56.34 7.69
CA LYS A 245 6.52 56.36 8.18
C LYS A 245 6.16 55.02 8.82
N THR A 246 5.34 55.07 9.86
CA THR A 246 4.62 53.91 10.41
C THR A 246 3.13 54.06 10.13
N VAL A 247 2.50 52.99 9.67
CA VAL A 247 1.06 52.94 9.37
C VAL A 247 0.43 51.81 10.18
N THR A 248 -0.53 52.15 11.02
CA THR A 248 -1.33 51.20 11.81
C THR A 248 -2.68 50.93 11.15
N ASP A 249 -3.37 49.86 11.57
CA ASP A 249 -4.78 49.57 11.25
C ASP A 249 -5.11 49.33 9.77
N ARG A 250 -4.10 49.10 8.93
CA ARG A 250 -4.26 48.79 7.49
C ARG A 250 -3.73 47.43 7.08
N THR A 251 -3.27 46.63 8.03
CA THR A 251 -2.62 45.36 7.73
C THR A 251 -3.17 44.26 8.59
N VAL A 252 -3.24 43.07 8.00
CA VAL A 252 -3.86 41.90 8.62
C VAL A 252 -2.85 40.77 8.58
N ALA A 253 -2.54 40.21 9.75
CA ALA A 253 -1.65 39.07 9.82
C ALA A 253 -2.38 37.77 9.44
N GLN A 254 -1.63 36.89 8.78
CA GLN A 254 -2.03 35.51 8.47
C GLN A 254 -1.61 34.56 9.61
N ALA A 255 -1.88 33.25 9.48
CA ALA A 255 -1.59 32.27 10.53
C ALA A 255 -0.11 32.22 10.97
N ALA A 256 0.82 32.66 10.11
CA ALA A 256 2.25 32.74 10.43
C ALA A 256 2.64 33.96 11.27
N ILE A 257 1.72 34.90 11.54
CA ILE A 257 1.88 36.21 12.19
C ILE A 257 2.78 37.17 11.39
N ARG A 258 3.99 36.74 11.03
CA ARG A 258 4.96 37.51 10.26
C ARG A 258 4.62 37.72 8.78
N THR A 259 3.57 37.07 8.29
CA THR A 259 3.08 37.26 6.93
C THR A 259 1.81 38.09 7.01
N VAL A 260 1.82 39.24 6.37
CA VAL A 260 0.70 40.19 6.44
C VAL A 260 0.16 40.47 5.05
N SER A 261 -1.16 40.65 4.98
CA SER A 261 -1.86 41.10 3.79
C SER A 261 -2.32 42.54 4.00
N VAL A 262 -2.26 43.33 2.93
CA VAL A 262 -2.78 44.70 2.92
C VAL A 262 -3.96 44.74 1.96
N PRO A 263 -5.19 44.99 2.43
CA PRO A 263 -6.36 45.12 1.56
C PRO A 263 -6.11 46.15 0.44
N GLY A 264 -6.34 45.75 -0.81
CA GLY A 264 -6.07 46.59 -1.99
C GLY A 264 -4.67 46.45 -2.60
N TYR A 265 -3.78 45.66 -1.99
CA TYR A 265 -2.46 45.32 -2.54
C TYR A 265 -2.43 43.87 -3.01
N THR A 266 -1.77 43.61 -4.15
CA THR A 266 -1.79 42.30 -4.84
C THR A 266 -0.85 41.26 -4.24
N TYR A 267 0.02 41.66 -3.31
CA TYR A 267 1.01 40.79 -2.69
C TYR A 267 0.85 40.75 -1.17
N ASP A 268 1.09 39.59 -0.59
CA ASP A 268 1.34 39.44 0.84
C ASP A 268 2.83 39.73 1.13
N LEU A 269 3.09 40.29 2.31
CA LEU A 269 4.44 40.59 2.79
C LEU A 269 4.86 39.55 3.81
N LYS A 270 5.85 38.72 3.48
CA LYS A 270 6.50 37.81 4.42
C LYS A 270 7.70 38.54 5.01
N LEU A 271 7.65 38.86 6.29
CA LEU A 271 8.60 39.78 6.94
C LEU A 271 9.43 39.05 8.01
N SER A 272 10.64 39.52 8.26
CA SER A 272 11.38 39.14 9.46
C SER A 272 10.67 39.62 10.72
N LEU A 273 10.64 38.76 11.74
CA LEU A 273 10.12 39.07 13.07
C LEU A 273 11.04 38.43 14.10
N ALA A 274 11.62 39.24 14.98
CA ALA A 274 12.53 38.77 16.04
C ALA A 274 11.77 38.17 17.24
N CYS A 275 10.79 37.32 16.94
CA CYS A 275 10.05 36.54 17.93
C CYS A 275 10.27 35.05 17.68
N ILE A 276 10.39 34.27 18.75
CA ILE A 276 10.30 32.82 18.71
C ILE A 276 8.82 32.44 18.65
N ILE A 277 8.41 31.80 17.56
CA ILE A 277 7.06 31.26 17.39
C ILE A 277 7.16 29.77 17.09
N THR A 278 6.49 28.92 17.88
CA THR A 278 6.56 27.46 17.74
C THR A 278 8.00 26.94 17.80
N SER A 279 8.76 27.40 18.81
CA SER A 279 10.19 27.15 19.07
C SER A 279 11.23 27.72 18.09
N ALA A 280 10.83 28.35 16.98
CA ALA A 280 11.78 28.91 16.00
C ALA A 280 11.75 30.44 15.95
N LEU A 281 12.93 31.06 15.88
CA LEU A 281 13.07 32.50 15.62
C LEU A 281 12.56 32.84 14.21
N ARG A 282 11.62 33.79 14.13
CA ARG A 282 10.87 34.11 12.91
C ARG A 282 11.50 35.19 12.02
N VAL A 283 12.81 35.37 12.12
CA VAL A 283 13.61 36.13 11.16
C VAL A 283 13.81 35.29 9.89
N LEU A 284 13.75 35.85 8.68
CA LEU A 284 13.82 35.09 7.42
C LEU A 284 15.27 34.89 6.95
N PRO A 285 15.74 33.66 6.65
CA PRO A 285 17.11 33.45 6.18
C PRO A 285 17.43 34.21 4.88
N CYS A 286 18.64 34.76 4.75
CA CYS A 286 19.05 35.50 3.53
C CYS A 286 18.93 34.65 2.25
N TRP A 287 19.33 33.38 2.32
CA TRP A 287 19.25 32.46 1.18
C TRP A 287 17.81 32.26 0.68
N SER A 288 16.80 32.38 1.56
CA SER A 288 15.40 32.22 1.16
C SER A 288 14.90 33.40 0.32
N ALA A 289 15.44 34.60 0.54
CA ALA A 289 15.15 35.77 -0.28
C ALA A 289 15.77 35.63 -1.68
N GLU A 290 16.99 35.11 -1.76
CA GLU A 290 17.68 34.83 -3.02
C GLU A 290 16.95 33.75 -3.84
N ALA A 291 16.60 32.65 -3.19
CA ALA A 291 15.96 31.51 -3.83
C ALA A 291 14.51 31.80 -4.29
N ALA A 292 13.79 32.71 -3.61
CA ALA A 292 12.35 32.91 -3.81
C ALA A 292 11.92 33.09 -5.29
N PRO A 293 12.44 34.07 -6.05
CA PRO A 293 12.03 34.27 -7.44
C PRO A 293 12.49 33.14 -8.38
N LEU A 294 13.68 32.57 -8.11
CA LEU A 294 14.26 31.47 -8.90
C LEU A 294 13.44 30.19 -8.73
N MET A 295 13.18 29.80 -7.49
CA MET A 295 12.35 28.66 -7.11
C MET A 295 10.93 28.82 -7.68
N THR A 296 10.33 30.00 -7.59
CA THR A 296 9.02 30.27 -8.19
C THR A 296 9.00 29.96 -9.69
N ARG A 297 10.00 30.42 -10.44
CA ARG A 297 10.09 30.17 -11.90
C ARG A 297 10.29 28.69 -12.22
N LEU A 298 11.10 27.99 -11.42
CA LEU A 298 11.31 26.56 -11.56
C LEU A 298 10.01 25.79 -11.29
N LEU A 299 9.42 25.98 -10.11
CA LEU A 299 8.24 25.23 -9.67
C LEU A 299 7.01 25.45 -10.56
N LYS A 300 6.81 26.66 -11.12
CA LYS A 300 5.73 26.91 -12.10
C LYS A 300 5.80 26.00 -13.34
N LYS A 301 6.98 25.44 -13.67
CA LYS A 301 7.16 24.48 -14.76
C LYS A 301 6.96 23.02 -14.34
N LEU A 302 7.06 22.74 -13.04
CA LEU A 302 7.12 21.37 -12.49
C LEU A 302 5.81 20.94 -11.82
N ILE A 303 4.94 21.87 -11.43
CA ILE A 303 3.69 21.56 -10.74
C ILE A 303 2.53 21.32 -11.71
N PRO A 304 1.58 20.42 -11.37
CA PRO A 304 0.38 20.21 -12.16
C PRO A 304 -0.57 21.41 -12.10
N GLN A 305 -1.43 21.57 -13.10
CA GLN A 305 -2.35 22.73 -13.25
C GLN A 305 -3.25 22.98 -12.04
N ASP A 306 -3.72 21.91 -11.38
CA ASP A 306 -4.60 21.97 -10.22
C ASP A 306 -3.87 22.31 -8.91
N LEU A 307 -2.53 22.33 -8.91
CA LEU A 307 -1.70 22.78 -7.80
C LEU A 307 -1.26 24.23 -8.05
N TRP A 308 -1.82 25.16 -7.29
CA TRP A 308 -1.41 26.56 -7.37
C TRP A 308 -0.22 26.84 -6.46
N LEU A 309 0.61 27.80 -6.85
CA LEU A 309 1.73 28.27 -6.06
C LEU A 309 1.43 29.68 -5.55
N PHE A 310 1.57 29.91 -4.25
CA PHE A 310 1.73 31.27 -3.73
C PHE A 310 3.13 31.76 -4.10
N SER A 311 3.28 32.27 -5.32
CA SER A 311 4.57 32.64 -5.91
C SER A 311 5.29 33.70 -5.08
N GLU A 312 6.55 33.46 -4.72
CA GLU A 312 7.42 34.45 -4.09
C GLU A 312 8.21 35.17 -5.19
N ILE A 313 7.73 36.35 -5.62
CA ILE A 313 8.13 36.98 -6.89
C ILE A 313 9.33 37.92 -6.80
N SER A 314 9.58 38.47 -5.61
CA SER A 314 10.67 39.39 -5.34
C SER A 314 10.97 39.44 -3.85
N ALA A 315 12.20 39.80 -3.50
CA ALA A 315 12.63 39.88 -2.12
C ALA A 315 13.75 40.91 -1.92
N VAL A 316 13.96 41.30 -0.67
CA VAL A 316 15.10 42.09 -0.20
C VAL A 316 15.70 41.42 1.02
N THR A 317 17.01 41.48 1.17
CA THR A 317 17.74 41.04 2.39
C THR A 317 19.00 41.88 2.58
N GLY A 318 19.67 41.78 3.73
CA GLY A 318 20.89 42.52 4.02
C GLY A 318 22.08 42.06 3.16
N SER A 319 23.03 42.96 2.92
CA SER A 319 24.27 42.63 2.19
C SER A 319 25.46 42.33 3.10
N GLN A 320 25.30 42.43 4.43
CA GLN A 320 26.36 42.19 5.40
C GLN A 320 26.96 40.78 5.27
N GLU A 321 28.24 40.64 5.61
CA GLU A 321 28.93 39.33 5.62
C GLU A 321 28.33 38.38 6.66
N ASP A 322 27.98 38.89 7.84
CA ASP A 322 27.27 38.10 8.84
C ASP A 322 25.80 37.95 8.45
N THR A 323 25.49 36.80 7.87
CA THR A 323 24.12 36.44 7.45
C THR A 323 23.14 36.29 8.62
N SER A 324 23.62 36.13 9.86
CA SER A 324 22.77 36.09 11.06
C SER A 324 22.22 37.47 11.44
N GLU A 325 22.95 38.54 11.10
CA GLU A 325 22.53 39.93 11.26
C GLU A 325 21.79 40.44 10.01
N ALA A 326 22.32 40.14 8.82
CA ALA A 326 21.76 40.58 7.53
C ALA A 326 20.28 40.21 7.34
N ARG A 327 19.85 39.10 7.92
CA ARG A 327 18.49 38.58 7.81
C ARG A 327 17.41 39.42 8.52
N TYR A 328 17.78 40.36 9.39
CA TYR A 328 16.82 41.18 10.13
C TYR A 328 16.06 42.20 9.25
N ILE A 329 16.54 42.51 8.04
CA ILE A 329 15.80 43.36 7.09
C ILE A 329 15.00 42.57 6.06
N THR A 330 15.05 41.24 6.10
CA THR A 330 14.52 40.41 5.01
C THR A 330 13.00 40.57 4.84
N CYS A 331 12.58 40.82 3.61
CA CYS A 331 11.18 40.88 3.18
C CYS A 331 11.01 40.14 1.86
N ILE A 332 9.98 39.30 1.76
CA ILE A 332 9.62 38.56 0.54
C ILE A 332 8.19 38.93 0.14
N LEU A 333 7.99 39.30 -1.13
CA LEU A 333 6.68 39.59 -1.70
C LEU A 333 6.10 38.31 -2.32
N ARG A 334 4.92 37.93 -1.86
CA ARG A 334 4.24 36.70 -2.29
C ARG A 334 2.90 37.02 -2.94
N GLU A 335 2.60 36.42 -4.09
CA GLU A 335 1.31 36.59 -4.77
C GLU A 335 0.14 36.26 -3.84
N ASN A 336 -0.89 37.11 -3.83
CA ASN A 336 -2.16 36.83 -3.19
C ASN A 336 -3.11 36.16 -4.20
N LEU A 337 -3.64 34.98 -3.84
CA LEU A 337 -4.46 34.16 -4.75
C LEU A 337 -5.98 34.41 -4.62
N GLU A 338 -6.43 35.31 -3.75
CA GLU A 338 -7.85 35.51 -3.46
C GLU A 338 -8.63 35.99 -4.69
N LEU A 339 -8.10 36.96 -5.45
CA LEU A 339 -8.74 37.45 -6.67
C LEU A 339 -8.92 36.33 -7.70
N ARG A 340 -7.88 35.53 -7.90
CA ARG A 340 -7.94 34.37 -8.81
C ARG A 340 -8.98 33.35 -8.36
N ALA A 341 -9.12 33.13 -7.05
CA ALA A 341 -10.14 32.23 -6.52
C ALA A 341 -11.56 32.78 -6.75
N VAL A 342 -11.77 34.08 -6.53
CA VAL A 342 -13.04 34.77 -6.80
C VAL A 342 -13.43 34.64 -8.27
N ASP A 343 -12.51 34.93 -9.20
CA ASP A 343 -12.73 34.83 -10.64
C ASP A 343 -13.15 33.40 -11.07
N ASN A 344 -12.66 32.38 -10.35
CA ASN A 344 -12.99 30.97 -10.60
C ASN A 344 -14.21 30.47 -9.82
N ASN A 345 -14.90 31.33 -9.05
CA ASN A 345 -15.97 30.94 -8.12
C ASN A 345 -15.53 29.85 -7.13
N GLU A 346 -14.30 30.00 -6.63
CA GLU A 346 -13.65 29.16 -5.63
C GLU A 346 -13.46 29.92 -4.31
N SER A 347 -13.31 29.16 -3.24
CA SER A 347 -12.90 29.64 -1.92
C SER A 347 -11.58 28.98 -1.55
N LEU A 348 -10.68 29.78 -1.00
CA LEU A 348 -9.42 29.32 -0.44
C LEU A 348 -9.62 29.09 1.05
N VAL A 349 -9.41 27.84 1.49
CA VAL A 349 -9.55 27.45 2.89
C VAL A 349 -8.24 26.83 3.36
N LEU A 350 -7.63 27.38 4.40
CA LEU A 350 -6.42 26.82 5.00
C LEU A 350 -6.71 25.41 5.52
N ALA A 351 -5.91 24.40 5.16
CA ALA A 351 -6.19 23.03 5.57
C ALA A 351 -6.15 22.87 7.10
N ALA A 352 -5.26 23.58 7.80
CA ALA A 352 -5.21 23.60 9.27
C ALA A 352 -6.53 24.09 9.90
N ALA A 353 -7.22 25.05 9.26
CA ALA A 353 -8.50 25.55 9.73
C ALA A 353 -9.61 24.50 9.65
N LEU A 354 -9.54 23.54 8.72
CA LEU A 354 -10.55 22.48 8.62
C LEU A 354 -10.58 21.55 9.84
N LEU A 355 -9.47 21.44 10.57
CA LEU A 355 -9.32 20.62 11.78
C LEU A 355 -9.88 21.33 13.03
N GLU A 356 -10.02 22.66 12.98
CA GLU A 356 -10.42 23.47 14.13
C GLU A 356 -11.90 23.29 14.47
N ARG A 357 -12.19 23.42 15.77
CA ARG A 357 -13.55 23.36 16.33
C ARG A 357 -13.98 24.76 16.74
N PRO A 358 -14.78 25.46 15.92
CA PRO A 358 -15.12 26.85 16.21
C PRO A 358 -15.86 26.99 17.53
N GLN A 359 -15.56 28.07 18.26
CA GLN A 359 -16.19 28.41 19.54
C GLN A 359 -16.12 27.29 20.60
N GLY A 360 -15.15 26.38 20.50
CA GLY A 360 -15.02 25.22 21.40
C GLY A 360 -16.12 24.15 21.20
N GLY A 361 -16.81 24.16 20.06
CA GLY A 361 -17.85 23.19 19.74
C GLY A 361 -17.35 21.76 19.54
N SER A 362 -18.26 20.81 19.35
CA SER A 362 -17.92 19.39 19.14
C SER A 362 -17.58 19.04 17.69
N ARG A 363 -17.93 19.91 16.73
CA ARG A 363 -17.76 19.68 15.29
C ARG A 363 -16.65 20.54 14.73
N THR A 364 -15.88 19.98 13.81
CA THR A 364 -14.83 20.65 13.05
C THR A 364 -15.41 21.52 11.93
N TYR A 365 -14.62 22.47 11.43
CA TYR A 365 -14.98 23.23 10.22
C TYR A 365 -15.19 22.32 9.00
N ALA A 366 -14.44 21.22 8.86
CA ALA A 366 -14.71 20.22 7.82
C ALA A 366 -16.15 19.66 7.94
N GLU A 367 -16.57 19.24 9.12
CA GLU A 367 -17.92 18.72 9.33
C GLU A 367 -19.01 19.76 9.05
N MET A 368 -18.77 21.02 9.43
CA MET A 368 -19.73 22.11 9.26
C MET A 368 -19.86 22.54 7.80
N LEU A 369 -18.74 22.78 7.12
CA LEU A 369 -18.73 23.24 5.72
C LEU A 369 -19.35 22.22 4.78
N PHE A 370 -19.03 20.95 4.96
CA PHE A 370 -19.44 19.88 4.06
C PHE A 370 -20.68 19.10 4.56
N GLY A 371 -21.23 19.46 5.72
CA GLY A 371 -22.44 18.83 6.24
C GLY A 371 -22.23 17.37 6.66
N LEU A 372 -21.03 17.02 7.12
CA LEU A 372 -20.69 15.65 7.50
C LEU A 372 -21.31 15.35 8.87
N LYS A 373 -22.31 14.45 8.90
CA LYS A 373 -23.07 14.13 10.12
C LYS A 373 -22.75 12.73 10.63
N THR A 374 -22.48 11.82 9.72
CA THR A 374 -22.22 10.40 10.01
C THR A 374 -20.75 10.04 9.76
N PRO A 375 -20.22 8.96 10.37
CA PRO A 375 -18.91 8.42 10.01
C PRO A 375 -18.76 8.12 8.51
N GLU A 376 -19.83 7.70 7.84
CA GLU A 376 -19.87 7.38 6.41
C GLU A 376 -19.72 8.64 5.55
N ASP A 377 -20.39 9.74 5.92
CA ASP A 377 -20.22 11.05 5.27
C ASP A 377 -18.77 11.49 5.36
N LYS A 378 -18.18 11.37 6.56
CA LYS A 378 -16.80 11.76 6.84
C LYS A 378 -15.81 10.96 6.02
N LEU A 379 -15.94 9.63 5.97
CA LEU A 379 -15.07 8.77 5.17
C LEU A 379 -15.20 9.05 3.67
N THR A 380 -16.42 9.27 3.18
CA THR A 380 -16.67 9.58 1.76
C THR A 380 -16.02 10.90 1.36
N TRP A 381 -16.20 11.95 2.17
CA TRP A 381 -15.55 13.24 1.94
C TRP A 381 -14.02 13.14 2.06
N PHE A 382 -13.53 12.44 3.10
CA PHE A 382 -12.11 12.25 3.35
C PHE A 382 -11.41 11.52 2.19
N ARG A 383 -12.04 10.49 1.61
CA ARG A 383 -11.50 9.82 0.40
C ARG A 383 -11.32 10.82 -0.74
N ARG A 384 -12.32 11.67 -1.03
CA ARG A 384 -12.23 12.70 -2.09
C ARG A 384 -11.13 13.73 -1.79
N TYR A 385 -10.98 14.11 -0.52
CA TYR A 385 -9.94 15.02 -0.06
C TYR A 385 -8.54 14.44 -0.25
N VAL A 386 -8.30 13.25 0.31
CA VAL A 386 -6.99 12.56 0.24
C VAL A 386 -6.63 12.18 -1.18
N ARG A 387 -7.60 11.73 -1.98
CA ARG A 387 -7.41 11.44 -3.41
C ARG A 387 -6.76 12.62 -4.14
N LYS A 388 -7.39 13.79 -4.08
CA LYS A 388 -6.88 15.01 -4.75
C LYS A 388 -5.59 15.51 -4.10
N LEU A 389 -5.45 15.40 -2.79
CA LEU A 389 -4.24 15.82 -2.06
C LEU A 389 -3.02 14.98 -2.47
N LEU A 390 -3.14 13.64 -2.47
CA LEU A 390 -2.06 12.73 -2.84
C LEU A 390 -1.67 12.87 -4.32
N GLU A 391 -2.66 13.02 -5.22
CA GLU A 391 -2.42 13.28 -6.65
C GLU A 391 -1.52 14.50 -6.87
N LEU A 392 -1.82 15.62 -6.21
CA LEU A 392 -1.06 16.85 -6.39
C LEU A 392 0.27 16.87 -5.63
N ALA A 393 0.34 16.22 -4.47
CA ALA A 393 1.55 16.22 -3.65
C ALA A 393 2.62 15.25 -4.17
N LEU A 394 2.22 14.11 -4.74
CA LEU A 394 3.16 13.06 -5.14
C LEU A 394 3.58 13.14 -6.60
N GLU A 395 2.82 13.82 -7.47
CA GLU A 395 3.20 13.95 -8.88
C GLU A 395 4.57 14.65 -9.08
N PRO A 396 4.85 15.81 -8.44
CA PRO A 396 6.17 16.45 -8.57
C PRO A 396 7.29 15.60 -7.94
N LEU A 397 6.96 14.84 -6.90
CA LEU A 397 7.91 13.94 -6.23
C LEU A 397 8.32 12.79 -7.16
N VAL A 398 7.35 12.14 -7.80
CA VAL A 398 7.55 11.02 -8.72
C VAL A 398 8.27 11.47 -9.99
N ARG A 399 7.81 12.56 -10.61
CA ARG A 399 8.33 12.98 -11.92
C ARG A 399 9.64 13.75 -11.84
N HIS A 400 9.80 14.59 -10.81
CA HIS A 400 10.86 15.58 -10.75
C HIS A 400 11.74 15.46 -9.50
N GLY A 401 11.41 14.55 -8.56
CA GLY A 401 12.12 14.48 -7.28
C GLY A 401 11.93 15.73 -6.42
N VAL A 402 10.83 16.46 -6.60
CA VAL A 402 10.50 17.68 -5.86
C VAL A 402 9.56 17.36 -4.70
N GLY A 403 10.07 17.49 -3.48
CA GLY A 403 9.31 17.28 -2.25
C GLY A 403 8.76 18.58 -1.67
N PHE A 404 7.44 18.74 -1.68
CA PHE A 404 6.74 19.85 -1.03
C PHE A 404 6.37 19.52 0.42
N GLU A 405 6.43 20.51 1.31
CA GLU A 405 5.91 20.38 2.68
C GLU A 405 4.39 20.59 2.74
N PHE A 406 3.64 19.57 2.33
CA PHE A 406 2.16 19.54 2.36
C PHE A 406 1.56 19.40 3.78
N HIS A 407 2.13 20.04 4.79
CA HIS A 407 1.49 20.11 6.11
C HIS A 407 0.29 21.07 6.09
N ALA A 408 -0.61 20.93 7.07
CA ALA A 408 -1.92 21.60 7.04
C ALA A 408 -1.84 23.14 7.03
N GLN A 409 -0.77 23.75 7.58
CA GLN A 409 -0.55 25.20 7.52
C GLN A 409 0.00 25.69 6.15
N ASN A 410 0.63 24.84 5.35
CA ASN A 410 1.15 25.22 4.03
C ASN A 410 0.18 24.85 2.89
N ALA A 411 -0.72 23.90 3.12
CA ALA A 411 -1.74 23.50 2.17
C ALA A 411 -3.00 24.38 2.30
N VAL A 412 -3.43 24.97 1.19
CA VAL A 412 -4.68 25.72 1.08
C VAL A 412 -5.60 24.98 0.11
N VAL A 413 -6.75 24.54 0.59
CA VAL A 413 -7.74 23.80 -0.17
C VAL A 413 -8.53 24.76 -1.05
N ARG A 414 -8.67 24.44 -2.33
CA ARG A 414 -9.51 25.18 -3.28
C ARG A 414 -10.86 24.50 -3.39
N ILE A 415 -11.93 25.19 -3.00
CA ILE A 415 -13.29 24.61 -2.94
C ILE A 415 -14.23 25.42 -3.85
N CYS A 416 -14.99 24.75 -4.70
CA CYS A 416 -16.01 25.43 -5.51
C CYS A 416 -17.15 25.94 -4.62
N ARG A 417 -17.47 27.24 -4.66
CA ARG A 417 -18.51 27.85 -3.82
C ARG A 417 -19.90 27.25 -4.05
N ARG A 418 -20.21 26.90 -5.30
CA ARG A 418 -21.53 26.37 -5.69
C ARG A 418 -21.73 24.91 -5.30
N THR A 419 -20.76 24.04 -5.61
CA THR A 419 -20.90 22.58 -5.45
C THR A 419 -20.25 22.05 -4.19
N LYS A 420 -19.45 22.86 -3.50
CA LYS A 420 -18.55 22.44 -2.41
C LYS A 420 -17.59 21.31 -2.83
N SER A 421 -17.31 21.15 -4.12
CA SER A 421 -16.33 20.16 -4.58
C SER A 421 -14.92 20.69 -4.43
N ILE A 422 -13.99 19.86 -3.96
CA ILE A 422 -12.55 20.16 -3.92
C ILE A 422 -12.04 20.23 -5.36
N ARG A 423 -11.52 21.39 -5.77
CA ARG A 423 -10.98 21.64 -7.12
C ARG A 423 -9.49 21.36 -7.20
N GLY A 424 -8.76 21.61 -6.12
CA GLY A 424 -7.32 21.40 -6.04
C GLY A 424 -6.77 21.99 -4.76
N PHE A 425 -5.48 22.26 -4.76
CA PHE A 425 -4.78 22.85 -3.63
C PHE A 425 -3.89 24.01 -4.11
N ALA A 426 -3.56 24.90 -3.20
CA ALA A 426 -2.46 25.84 -3.35
C ALA A 426 -1.42 25.57 -2.26
N ILE A 427 -0.14 25.67 -2.60
CA ILE A 427 0.98 25.45 -1.69
C ILE A 427 1.78 26.73 -1.50
N ARG A 428 2.30 26.93 -0.29
CA ARG A 428 3.15 28.06 0.10
C ARG A 428 4.38 27.60 0.87
N ASP A 429 5.26 28.56 1.14
CA ASP A 429 6.54 28.42 1.85
C ASP A 429 7.61 27.64 1.07
N LEU A 430 8.27 28.35 0.15
CA LEU A 430 9.24 27.74 -0.76
C LEU A 430 10.53 27.32 -0.06
N ALA A 431 10.82 27.86 1.12
CA ALA A 431 11.98 27.50 1.92
C ALA A 431 11.91 26.05 2.44
N GLY A 432 10.71 25.47 2.56
CA GLY A 432 10.51 24.09 2.98
C GLY A 432 10.66 23.05 1.85
N VAL A 433 10.71 23.49 0.59
CA VAL A 433 10.79 22.60 -0.57
C VAL A 433 12.16 21.93 -0.64
N LYS A 434 12.17 20.63 -0.93
CA LYS A 434 13.39 19.83 -1.12
C LYS A 434 13.50 19.38 -2.57
N LEU A 435 14.62 19.68 -3.22
CA LEU A 435 14.88 19.37 -4.63
C LEU A 435 15.89 18.24 -4.74
N HIS A 436 15.57 17.15 -5.45
CA HIS A 436 16.56 16.14 -5.78
C HIS A 436 17.40 16.59 -6.98
N GLY A 437 18.62 17.08 -6.70
CA GLY A 437 19.50 17.71 -7.67
C GLY A 437 19.77 16.84 -8.90
N PRO A 438 20.22 15.58 -8.73
CA PRO A 438 20.52 14.69 -9.85
C PRO A 438 19.34 14.49 -10.82
N THR A 439 18.11 14.36 -10.31
CA THR A 439 16.92 14.17 -11.18
C THR A 439 16.60 15.42 -11.99
N LEU A 440 16.68 16.60 -11.38
CA LEU A 440 16.38 17.85 -12.08
C LEU A 440 17.47 18.23 -13.09
N GLN A 441 18.74 17.97 -12.75
CA GLN A 441 19.87 18.19 -13.67
C GLN A 441 19.81 17.25 -14.88
N ASP A 442 19.46 15.97 -14.68
CA ASP A 442 19.23 15.01 -15.77
C ASP A 442 18.09 15.46 -16.70
N GLN A 443 17.11 16.21 -16.17
CA GLN A 443 16.03 16.82 -16.94
C GLN A 443 16.40 18.18 -17.56
N GLY A 444 17.64 18.66 -17.38
CA GLY A 444 18.13 19.90 -17.97
C GLY A 444 17.78 21.18 -17.19
N PHE A 445 17.39 21.08 -15.92
CA PHE A 445 17.15 22.26 -15.09
C PHE A 445 18.44 22.78 -14.44
N ASP A 446 18.61 24.10 -14.46
CA ASP A 446 19.66 24.80 -13.73
C ASP A 446 19.23 25.05 -12.27
N LEU A 447 20.07 24.62 -11.34
CA LEU A 447 19.87 24.73 -9.89
C LEU A 447 20.86 25.68 -9.22
N THR A 448 21.63 26.44 -10.00
CA THR A 448 22.52 27.48 -9.47
C THR A 448 21.73 28.44 -8.57
N SER A 449 22.26 28.76 -7.39
CA SER A 449 21.61 29.57 -6.35
C SER A 449 20.41 28.89 -5.64
N LEU A 450 20.21 27.58 -5.80
CA LEU A 450 19.22 26.76 -5.08
C LEU A 450 19.87 25.64 -4.24
N GLU A 451 21.16 25.77 -3.90
CA GLU A 451 21.93 24.74 -3.21
C GLU A 451 21.36 24.42 -1.82
N ALA A 452 20.85 25.44 -1.12
CA ALA A 452 20.29 25.30 0.23
C ALA A 452 19.05 24.39 0.31
N THR A 453 18.31 24.24 -0.80
CA THR A 453 17.11 23.39 -0.90
C THR A 453 17.37 22.09 -1.66
N THR A 454 18.56 21.94 -2.25
CA THR A 454 18.93 20.78 -3.06
C THR A 454 19.49 19.65 -2.18
N THR A 455 19.31 18.42 -2.62
CA THR A 455 19.92 17.22 -2.01
C THR A 455 20.36 16.23 -3.07
N LEU A 456 21.41 15.48 -2.74
CA LEU A 456 21.88 14.34 -3.51
C LEU A 456 21.16 13.04 -3.13
N ASN A 457 20.45 13.03 -2.00
CA ASN A 457 19.74 11.86 -1.51
C ASN A 457 18.22 12.05 -1.66
N VAL A 458 17.63 11.34 -2.62
CA VAL A 458 16.18 11.38 -2.87
C VAL A 458 15.34 10.99 -1.63
N HIS A 459 15.89 10.15 -0.74
CA HIS A 459 15.17 9.73 0.47
C HIS A 459 14.91 10.91 1.42
N GLU A 460 15.77 11.94 1.46
CA GLU A 460 15.50 13.14 2.26
C GLU A 460 14.24 13.88 1.79
N ALA A 461 13.99 13.91 0.48
CA ALA A 461 12.76 14.47 -0.07
C ALA A 461 11.55 13.58 0.26
N TRP A 462 11.71 12.26 0.21
CA TRP A 462 10.66 11.29 0.55
C TRP A 462 10.27 11.36 2.03
N ASP A 463 11.25 11.40 2.94
CA ASP A 463 11.04 11.53 4.39
C ASP A 463 10.33 12.84 4.73
N ARG A 464 10.76 13.94 4.08
CA ARG A 464 10.13 15.25 4.23
C ARG A 464 8.66 15.23 3.82
N VAL A 465 8.36 14.68 2.64
CA VAL A 465 6.98 14.56 2.15
C VAL A 465 6.18 13.66 3.06
N HIS A 466 6.69 12.48 3.44
CA HIS A 466 5.98 11.56 4.33
C HIS A 466 5.61 12.22 5.66
N HIS A 467 6.56 12.91 6.31
CA HIS A 467 6.28 13.61 7.55
C HIS A 467 5.22 14.71 7.38
N ALA A 468 5.40 15.60 6.40
CA ALA A 468 4.49 16.74 6.21
C ALA A 468 3.08 16.31 5.78
N LEU A 469 2.99 15.38 4.83
CA LEU A 469 1.75 14.93 4.19
C LEU A 469 1.03 13.85 5.00
N VAL A 470 1.72 12.78 5.37
CA VAL A 470 1.08 11.60 6.00
C VAL A 470 0.92 11.82 7.50
N GLN A 471 2.01 12.12 8.21
CA GLN A 471 1.99 12.21 9.68
C GLN A 471 1.30 13.50 10.17
N ASN A 472 1.68 14.66 9.62
CA ASN A 472 1.28 15.96 10.15
C ASN A 472 0.00 16.55 9.52
N HIS A 473 -0.46 16.04 8.37
CA HIS A 473 -1.67 16.51 7.71
C HIS A 473 -2.76 15.44 7.71
N ILE A 474 -2.57 14.34 6.97
CA ILE A 474 -3.57 13.29 6.84
C ILE A 474 -3.90 12.66 8.21
N GLY A 475 -2.88 12.36 9.02
CA GLY A 475 -3.05 11.76 10.33
C GLY A 475 -3.89 12.60 11.29
N TYR A 476 -3.64 13.91 11.38
CA TYR A 476 -4.42 14.80 12.25
C TYR A 476 -5.80 15.14 11.68
N LEU A 477 -5.97 15.12 10.36
CA LEU A 477 -7.30 15.24 9.77
C LEU A 477 -8.18 14.03 10.15
N LEU A 478 -7.62 12.81 10.09
CA LEU A 478 -8.30 11.59 10.53
C LEU A 478 -8.71 11.64 12.01
N ASP A 479 -7.78 12.06 12.87
CA ASP A 479 -8.00 12.23 14.31
C ASP A 479 -9.09 13.26 14.59
N SER A 480 -9.00 14.46 14.00
CA SER A 480 -9.96 15.55 14.22
C SER A 480 -11.40 15.17 13.82
N LEU A 481 -11.55 14.35 12.77
CA LEU A 481 -12.84 13.85 12.28
C LEU A 481 -13.37 12.64 13.08
N GLY A 482 -12.52 11.99 13.87
CA GLY A 482 -12.88 10.78 14.64
C GLY A 482 -13.06 9.53 13.77
N ILE A 483 -12.31 9.41 12.66
CA ILE A 483 -12.43 8.30 11.69
C ILE A 483 -11.14 7.50 11.50
N GLU A 484 -10.15 7.67 12.38
CA GLU A 484 -8.81 7.08 12.25
C GLU A 484 -8.84 5.54 12.12
N SER A 485 -9.78 4.87 12.80
CA SER A 485 -9.92 3.40 12.80
C SER A 485 -10.18 2.77 11.42
N HIS A 486 -10.79 3.52 10.49
CA HIS A 486 -11.11 3.06 9.14
C HIS A 486 -10.41 3.90 8.06
N GLY A 487 -10.08 5.16 8.36
CA GLY A 487 -9.55 6.08 7.37
C GLY A 487 -8.14 5.75 6.89
N TRP A 488 -7.29 5.10 7.69
CA TRP A 488 -5.96 4.65 7.22
C TRP A 488 -6.01 3.62 6.08
N GLN A 489 -7.08 2.84 5.98
CA GLN A 489 -7.29 1.94 4.84
C GLN A 489 -7.59 2.74 3.56
N VAL A 490 -8.36 3.82 3.68
CA VAL A 490 -8.61 4.75 2.56
C VAL A 490 -7.30 5.38 2.10
N VAL A 491 -6.46 5.85 3.04
CA VAL A 491 -5.14 6.41 2.72
C VAL A 491 -4.26 5.39 2.02
N SER A 492 -4.19 4.17 2.54
CA SER A 492 -3.35 3.09 1.97
C SER A 492 -3.79 2.74 0.55
N PHE A 493 -5.10 2.68 0.30
CA PHE A 493 -5.65 2.45 -1.04
C PHE A 493 -5.31 3.60 -2.00
N GLU A 494 -5.60 4.85 -1.62
CA GLU A 494 -5.37 6.00 -2.50
C GLU A 494 -3.86 6.24 -2.75
N LEU A 495 -3.00 5.88 -1.79
CA LEU A 495 -1.55 5.89 -1.94
C LEU A 495 -1.04 4.83 -2.91
N ASP A 496 -1.52 3.58 -2.82
CA ASP A 496 -1.15 2.52 -3.78
C ASP A 496 -1.66 2.83 -5.19
N ARG A 497 -2.86 3.44 -5.31
CA ARG A 497 -3.43 3.90 -6.58
C ARG A 497 -2.56 4.96 -7.25
N VAL A 498 -2.18 6.01 -6.53
CA VAL A 498 -1.38 7.12 -7.11
C VAL A 498 0.08 6.74 -7.36
N LEU A 499 0.60 5.77 -6.60
CA LEU A 499 1.94 5.21 -6.77
C LEU A 499 1.93 3.85 -7.51
N GLN A 500 0.93 3.61 -8.34
CA GLN A 500 0.89 2.41 -9.18
C GLN A 500 2.00 2.47 -10.24
N GLY A 501 2.68 1.34 -10.43
CA GLY A 501 3.75 1.18 -11.40
C GLY A 501 4.37 -0.21 -11.30
N ASP A 502 5.26 -0.54 -12.24
CA ASP A 502 6.02 -1.79 -12.20
C ASP A 502 6.97 -1.87 -10.99
N ALA A 503 7.48 -3.06 -10.68
CA ALA A 503 8.29 -3.31 -9.49
C ALA A 503 9.60 -2.50 -9.40
N HIS A 504 10.08 -1.92 -10.51
CA HIS A 504 11.31 -1.13 -10.61
C HIS A 504 11.07 0.38 -10.77
N SER A 505 9.82 0.78 -11.00
CA SER A 505 9.39 2.16 -11.16
C SER A 505 9.68 3.02 -9.94
N VAL A 506 9.87 4.33 -10.17
CA VAL A 506 10.06 5.32 -9.10
C VAL A 506 8.88 5.29 -8.13
N GLN A 507 7.66 5.14 -8.66
CA GLN A 507 6.40 5.04 -7.93
C GLN A 507 6.45 3.91 -6.89
N GLN A 508 6.81 2.69 -7.31
CA GLN A 508 6.88 1.56 -6.38
C GLN A 508 8.01 1.69 -5.36
N ARG A 509 9.13 2.33 -5.71
CA ARG A 509 10.19 2.63 -4.73
C ARG A 509 9.72 3.62 -3.66
N ILE A 510 8.98 4.66 -4.05
CA ILE A 510 8.38 5.61 -3.10
C ILE A 510 7.34 4.89 -2.24
N TYR A 511 6.45 4.09 -2.84
CA TYR A 511 5.43 3.34 -2.10
C TYR A 511 6.07 2.45 -1.03
N ARG A 512 7.05 1.62 -1.42
CA ARG A 512 7.84 0.78 -0.48
C ARG A 512 8.46 1.59 0.64
N HIS A 513 9.01 2.76 0.33
CA HIS A 513 9.60 3.64 1.34
C HIS A 513 8.55 4.17 2.32
N PHE A 514 7.40 4.62 1.81
CA PHE A 514 6.31 5.20 2.60
C PHE A 514 5.60 4.18 3.49
N VAL A 515 5.73 2.88 3.20
CA VAL A 515 5.11 1.80 3.97
C VAL A 515 6.13 0.96 4.74
N LYS A 516 7.34 1.46 5.02
CA LYS A 516 8.33 0.82 5.91
C LYS A 516 7.82 0.69 7.34
N GLU A 517 8.41 -0.20 8.15
CA GLU A 517 7.97 -0.47 9.52
C GLU A 517 8.04 0.76 10.42
N THR A 518 9.12 1.52 10.29
CA THR A 518 9.31 2.80 10.96
C THR A 518 9.52 3.91 9.95
N MET A 519 9.20 5.12 10.35
CA MET A 519 9.53 6.33 9.60
C MET A 519 10.14 7.38 10.53
N PRO A 520 11.02 8.26 10.01
CA PRO A 520 11.50 9.39 10.78
C PRO A 520 10.33 10.29 11.17
N PHE A 521 10.38 10.79 12.41
CA PHE A 521 9.45 11.75 12.96
C PHE A 521 10.23 12.83 13.68
N LYS A 522 9.83 14.10 13.49
CA LYS A 522 10.58 15.24 14.03
C LYS A 522 10.56 15.24 15.56
N SER A 523 11.75 15.39 16.14
CA SER A 523 11.95 15.44 17.58
C SER A 523 11.97 16.89 18.07
N PHE A 524 10.79 17.52 18.22
CA PHE A 524 10.67 18.94 18.60
C PHE A 524 11.35 19.31 19.92
N ILE A 525 11.29 18.46 20.94
CA ILE A 525 11.91 18.70 22.25
C ILE A 525 13.43 18.62 22.10
N MET A 526 13.95 17.55 21.50
CA MET A 526 15.39 17.38 21.29
C MET A 526 15.97 18.44 20.34
N MET A 527 15.23 18.84 19.31
CA MET A 527 15.60 19.97 18.46
C MET A 527 15.71 21.27 19.27
N ARG A 528 14.78 21.51 20.21
CA ARG A 528 14.83 22.69 21.08
C ARG A 528 15.96 22.60 22.12
N ILE A 529 16.25 21.43 22.68
CA ILE A 529 17.36 21.21 23.62
C ILE A 529 18.70 21.50 22.94
N ARG A 530 18.89 21.05 21.69
CA ARG A 530 20.14 21.25 20.94
C ARG A 530 20.28 22.63 20.31
N ALA A 531 19.20 23.40 20.25
CA ALA A 531 19.20 24.72 19.62
C ALA A 531 19.59 25.81 20.60
N SER A 532 20.50 26.68 20.17
CA SER A 532 20.75 27.96 20.85
C SER A 532 20.02 29.08 20.10
N PHE A 533 19.74 30.20 20.78
CA PHE A 533 19.18 31.41 20.17
C PHE A 533 20.01 31.95 18.99
N LYS A 534 21.29 31.56 18.86
CA LYS A 534 22.24 32.08 17.86
C LYS A 534 22.53 31.13 16.69
N THR A 535 22.12 29.86 16.76
CA THR A 535 22.50 28.83 15.77
C THR A 535 21.30 28.23 15.04
N SER A 536 21.53 27.70 13.83
CA SER A 536 20.49 27.01 13.04
C SER A 536 20.09 25.69 13.67
N PHE A 537 18.79 25.37 13.66
CA PHE A 537 18.25 24.07 14.06
C PHE A 537 18.76 22.97 13.12
N ALA A 538 19.59 22.06 13.62
CA ALA A 538 19.77 20.77 12.97
C ALA A 538 18.47 19.97 13.15
N ILE A 539 17.95 19.40 12.06
CA ILE A 539 16.81 18.50 12.15
C ILE A 539 17.25 17.26 12.92
N VAL A 540 16.50 16.92 13.96
CA VAL A 540 16.67 15.68 14.71
C VAL A 540 15.40 14.88 14.53
N ASP A 541 15.55 13.67 14.03
CA ASP A 541 14.44 12.75 13.81
C ASP A 541 14.62 11.51 14.67
N GLN A 542 13.50 10.95 15.12
CA GLN A 542 13.43 9.67 15.78
C GLN A 542 12.65 8.67 14.92
N GLN A 543 13.13 7.44 14.85
CA GLN A 543 12.37 6.37 14.19
C GLN A 543 11.21 5.93 15.08
N ILE A 544 9.98 6.09 14.57
CA ILE A 544 8.73 5.67 15.22
C ILE A 544 7.97 4.69 14.34
N PRO A 545 7.09 3.83 14.91
CA PRO A 545 6.22 2.96 14.13
C PRO A 545 5.43 3.74 13.06
N ASN A 546 5.47 3.26 11.83
CA ASN A 546 4.78 3.87 10.71
C ASN A 546 3.31 3.43 10.68
N VAL A 547 2.41 4.42 10.69
CA VAL A 547 0.97 4.22 10.57
C VAL A 547 0.55 3.48 9.30
N LEU A 548 1.35 3.50 8.22
CA LEU A 548 1.03 2.79 6.97
C LEU A 548 1.50 1.33 6.93
N TRP A 549 2.48 0.94 7.76
CA TRP A 549 3.12 -0.39 7.74
C TRP A 549 2.13 -1.56 7.76
N LYS A 550 1.09 -1.47 8.61
CA LYS A 550 0.12 -2.54 8.82
C LYS A 550 -1.23 -2.31 8.12
N ASN A 551 -1.36 -1.30 7.27
CA ASN A 551 -2.67 -0.88 6.78
C ASN A 551 -2.96 -1.20 5.31
N SER A 552 -2.13 -2.06 4.68
CA SER A 552 -2.43 -2.55 3.34
C SER A 552 -3.83 -3.14 3.23
N PRO A 553 -4.59 -2.78 2.18
CA PRO A 553 -5.90 -3.35 1.92
C PRO A 553 -5.83 -4.77 1.33
N TRP A 554 -4.67 -5.21 0.86
CA TRP A 554 -4.52 -6.44 0.08
C TRP A 554 -4.36 -7.69 0.95
N LEU A 555 -4.84 -8.83 0.44
CA LEU A 555 -4.87 -10.12 1.12
C LEU A 555 -5.56 -10.08 2.49
N ARG A 556 -6.56 -9.19 2.62
CA ARG A 556 -7.48 -9.12 3.76
C ARG A 556 -8.83 -9.65 3.36
N GLN A 557 -9.46 -10.40 4.26
CA GLN A 557 -10.85 -10.79 4.07
C GLN A 557 -11.77 -9.58 4.28
N ILE A 558 -12.87 -9.57 3.55
CA ILE A 558 -13.93 -8.57 3.70
C ILE A 558 -15.28 -9.24 3.91
N SER A 559 -16.09 -8.66 4.80
CA SER A 559 -17.53 -8.90 4.85
C SER A 559 -18.18 -8.02 3.79
N LEU A 560 -18.80 -8.62 2.77
CA LEU A 560 -19.43 -7.91 1.67
C LEU A 560 -20.64 -7.10 2.16
N ALA A 561 -21.45 -7.69 3.04
CA ALA A 561 -22.62 -7.06 3.63
C ALA A 561 -22.23 -5.86 4.51
N ALA A 562 -21.25 -6.03 5.40
CA ALA A 562 -20.79 -4.94 6.26
C ALA A 562 -20.07 -3.86 5.46
N THR A 563 -19.27 -4.26 4.44
CA THR A 563 -18.58 -3.31 3.56
C THR A 563 -19.55 -2.44 2.79
N LYS A 564 -20.60 -3.04 2.22
CA LYS A 564 -21.68 -2.32 1.54
C LYS A 564 -22.43 -1.38 2.49
N SER A 565 -22.71 -1.83 3.71
CA SER A 565 -23.44 -1.04 4.70
C SER A 565 -22.64 0.17 5.21
N ALA A 566 -21.34 -0.01 5.43
CA ALA A 566 -20.45 1.04 5.92
C ALA A 566 -19.87 1.93 4.80
N ASN A 567 -20.08 1.58 3.53
CA ASN A 567 -19.44 2.20 2.37
C ASN A 567 -17.89 2.28 2.52
N ALA A 568 -17.31 1.29 3.20
CA ALA A 568 -15.89 1.20 3.55
C ALA A 568 -15.52 -0.27 3.71
N LEU A 569 -14.25 -0.65 3.48
CA LEU A 569 -13.83 -2.04 3.62
C LEU A 569 -13.95 -2.48 5.08
N VAL A 570 -14.79 -3.49 5.35
CA VAL A 570 -15.00 -4.04 6.70
C VAL A 570 -14.51 -5.48 6.73
N GLN A 571 -13.60 -5.77 7.66
CA GLN A 571 -13.12 -7.13 7.90
C GLN A 571 -14.20 -7.95 8.64
N PRO A 572 -14.29 -9.28 8.40
CA PRO A 572 -15.33 -10.11 9.02
C PRO A 572 -15.32 -10.06 10.56
N GLU A 573 -14.16 -10.02 11.20
CA GLU A 573 -14.06 -9.95 12.66
C GLU A 573 -14.59 -8.62 13.24
N LYS A 574 -14.73 -7.58 12.42
CA LYS A 574 -15.31 -6.29 12.81
C LYS A 574 -16.82 -6.20 12.54
N SER A 575 -17.41 -7.17 11.82
CA SER A 575 -18.85 -7.22 11.62
C SER A 575 -19.55 -7.97 12.77
N SER A 576 -20.88 -7.86 12.85
CA SER A 576 -21.66 -8.63 13.82
C SER A 576 -21.72 -10.12 13.46
N SER A 577 -21.81 -10.99 14.47
CA SER A 577 -21.99 -12.45 14.25
C SER A 577 -23.24 -12.74 13.42
N GLN A 578 -24.33 -11.97 13.61
CA GLN A 578 -25.53 -12.05 12.79
C GLN A 578 -25.25 -11.76 11.29
N THR A 579 -24.44 -10.74 11.00
CA THR A 579 -24.06 -10.42 9.62
C THR A 579 -23.26 -11.56 8.99
N ARG A 580 -22.28 -12.11 9.71
CA ARG A 580 -21.45 -13.22 9.21
C ARG A 580 -22.25 -14.50 9.00
N CYS A 581 -23.18 -14.81 9.90
CA CYS A 581 -24.07 -15.97 9.76
C CYS A 581 -24.95 -15.83 8.51
N MET A 582 -25.54 -14.65 8.31
CA MET A 582 -26.32 -14.33 7.11
C MET A 582 -25.47 -14.45 5.82
N GLU A 583 -24.21 -13.97 5.84
CA GLU A 583 -23.27 -14.12 4.71
C GLU A 583 -22.95 -15.58 4.39
N ALA A 584 -22.70 -16.39 5.42
CA ALA A 584 -22.46 -17.82 5.28
C ALA A 584 -23.69 -18.56 4.72
N GLU A 585 -24.89 -18.25 5.24
CA GLU A 585 -26.15 -18.83 4.78
C GLU A 585 -26.44 -18.46 3.32
N ALA A 586 -26.30 -17.18 2.94
CA ALA A 586 -26.52 -16.75 1.57
C ALA A 586 -25.56 -17.39 0.58
N MET A 587 -24.26 -17.49 0.94
CA MET A 587 -23.26 -18.16 0.10
C MET A 587 -23.57 -19.65 -0.07
N SER A 588 -23.97 -20.33 1.01
CA SER A 588 -24.37 -21.73 1.00
C SER A 588 -25.63 -21.96 0.14
N GLN A 589 -26.65 -21.11 0.30
CA GLN A 589 -27.88 -21.17 -0.49
C GLN A 589 -27.63 -20.89 -1.97
N ALA A 590 -26.84 -19.87 -2.31
CA ALA A 590 -26.49 -19.57 -3.70
C ALA A 590 -25.72 -20.73 -4.34
N LEU A 591 -24.78 -21.34 -3.59
CA LEU A 591 -24.06 -22.51 -4.07
C LEU A 591 -25.00 -23.72 -4.27
N LEU A 592 -25.94 -23.95 -3.36
CA LEU A 592 -26.95 -25.01 -3.52
C LEU A 592 -27.84 -24.75 -4.73
N GLN A 593 -28.35 -23.53 -4.92
CA GLN A 593 -29.16 -23.16 -6.07
C GLN A 593 -28.42 -23.38 -7.40
N ASN A 594 -27.15 -22.98 -7.46
CA ASN A 594 -26.32 -23.15 -8.66
C ASN A 594 -25.95 -24.61 -8.96
N THR A 595 -26.25 -25.57 -8.07
CA THR A 595 -25.80 -26.96 -8.21
C THR A 595 -26.91 -28.01 -8.11
N GLN A 596 -27.99 -27.75 -7.38
CA GLN A 596 -29.03 -28.74 -7.06
C GLN A 596 -29.70 -29.33 -8.30
N GLN A 597 -29.84 -28.55 -9.36
CA GLN A 597 -30.39 -29.02 -10.64
C GLN A 597 -29.40 -29.91 -11.43
N HIS A 598 -28.09 -29.86 -11.12
CA HIS A 598 -27.06 -30.61 -11.84
C HIS A 598 -26.52 -31.82 -11.08
N GLY A 599 -26.69 -31.88 -9.75
CA GLY A 599 -26.19 -32.97 -8.93
C GLY A 599 -25.97 -32.59 -7.47
N ARG A 600 -25.24 -33.43 -6.75
CA ARG A 600 -24.95 -33.24 -5.32
C ARG A 600 -23.63 -32.50 -5.10
N LEU A 601 -23.66 -31.47 -4.26
CA LEU A 601 -22.46 -30.72 -3.89
C LEU A 601 -21.38 -31.62 -3.26
N PRO A 602 -20.11 -31.53 -3.70
CA PRO A 602 -18.99 -32.24 -3.08
C PRO A 602 -18.83 -31.86 -1.60
N GLY A 603 -18.41 -32.80 -0.74
CA GLY A 603 -18.18 -32.50 0.69
C GLY A 603 -17.15 -31.39 0.96
N LEU A 604 -16.26 -31.12 0.00
CA LEU A 604 -15.26 -30.03 0.07
C LEU A 604 -15.91 -28.64 0.14
N THR A 605 -17.15 -28.48 -0.32
CA THR A 605 -17.88 -27.20 -0.31
C THR A 605 -18.12 -26.66 1.10
N LYS A 606 -18.18 -27.56 2.09
CA LYS A 606 -18.28 -27.20 3.52
C LYS A 606 -17.07 -26.39 4.03
N ARG A 607 -15.95 -26.38 3.29
CA ARG A 607 -14.74 -25.63 3.65
C ARG A 607 -14.71 -24.22 3.05
N LEU A 608 -15.67 -23.84 2.21
CA LEU A 608 -15.72 -22.54 1.55
C LEU A 608 -16.06 -21.44 2.56
N ASN A 609 -15.16 -20.48 2.71
CA ASN A 609 -15.38 -19.29 3.50
C ASN A 609 -16.19 -18.26 2.69
N PRO A 610 -17.25 -17.65 3.25
CA PRO A 610 -18.05 -16.67 2.52
C PRO A 610 -17.34 -15.32 2.31
N HIS A 611 -16.26 -15.05 3.04
CA HIS A 611 -15.56 -13.76 3.01
C HIS A 611 -14.34 -13.82 2.08
N PRO A 612 -14.37 -13.19 0.89
CA PRO A 612 -13.27 -13.25 -0.07
C PRO A 612 -12.06 -12.43 0.37
N PHE A 613 -10.87 -12.81 -0.10
CA PHE A 613 -9.68 -11.96 -0.01
C PHE A 613 -9.71 -10.85 -1.05
N LEU A 614 -9.31 -9.64 -0.65
CA LEU A 614 -9.16 -8.52 -1.56
C LEU A 614 -7.81 -8.56 -2.28
N LEU A 615 -7.83 -8.51 -3.60
CA LEU A 615 -6.66 -8.43 -4.47
C LEU A 615 -6.65 -7.12 -5.28
N PRO A 616 -5.47 -6.58 -5.63
CA PRO A 616 -5.39 -5.47 -6.56
C PRO A 616 -5.76 -5.93 -7.97
N ALA A 617 -6.37 -5.05 -8.76
CA ALA A 617 -6.90 -5.39 -10.09
C ALA A 617 -5.82 -5.85 -11.07
N ASP A 618 -4.62 -5.29 -10.97
CA ASP A 618 -3.50 -5.65 -11.82
C ASP A 618 -2.86 -7.00 -11.46
N PHE A 619 -3.10 -7.56 -10.27
CA PHE A 619 -2.66 -8.91 -9.93
C PHE A 619 -3.17 -9.96 -10.95
N ILE A 620 -4.42 -9.81 -11.40
CA ILE A 620 -5.01 -10.69 -12.42
C ILE A 620 -4.38 -10.47 -13.79
N SER A 621 -4.05 -9.21 -14.11
CA SER A 621 -3.40 -8.86 -15.38
C SER A 621 -1.96 -9.37 -15.43
N GLU A 622 -1.22 -9.28 -14.32
CA GLU A 622 0.12 -9.85 -14.18
C GLU A 622 0.12 -11.37 -14.30
N LEU A 623 -0.84 -12.06 -13.67
CA LEU A 623 -1.01 -13.52 -13.83
C LEU A 623 -1.31 -13.92 -15.28
N LYS A 624 -2.14 -13.13 -15.97
CA LYS A 624 -2.44 -13.36 -17.39
C LYS A 624 -1.19 -13.20 -18.26
N ALA A 625 -0.44 -12.11 -18.10
CA ALA A 625 0.81 -11.87 -18.84
C ALA A 625 1.87 -12.95 -18.55
N PHE A 626 1.98 -13.38 -17.29
CA PHE A 626 2.82 -14.52 -16.90
C PHE A 626 2.39 -15.80 -17.61
N HIS A 627 1.10 -16.12 -17.62
CA HIS A 627 0.63 -17.36 -18.22
C HIS A 627 0.80 -17.35 -19.74
N GLU A 628 0.61 -16.22 -20.41
CA GLU A 628 0.90 -16.07 -21.85
C GLU A 628 2.37 -16.42 -22.16
N ALA A 629 3.31 -15.91 -21.36
CA ALA A 629 4.73 -16.26 -21.49
C ALA A 629 5.00 -17.75 -21.19
N LEU A 630 4.32 -18.30 -20.18
CA LEU A 630 4.46 -19.71 -19.78
C LEU A 630 3.94 -20.64 -20.88
N ALA A 631 2.78 -20.34 -21.46
CA ALA A 631 2.18 -21.12 -22.55
C ALA A 631 3.08 -21.13 -23.79
N LEU A 632 3.62 -19.98 -24.20
CA LEU A 632 4.57 -19.88 -25.32
C LEU A 632 5.84 -20.70 -25.07
N SER A 633 6.34 -20.69 -23.84
CA SER A 633 7.52 -21.47 -23.44
C SER A 633 7.25 -22.97 -23.49
N LEU A 634 6.11 -23.41 -22.94
CA LEU A 634 5.68 -24.81 -22.96
C LEU A 634 5.44 -25.30 -24.39
N ASP A 635 4.75 -24.52 -25.21
CA ASP A 635 4.52 -24.82 -26.63
C ASP A 635 5.83 -25.11 -27.35
N ASN A 636 6.81 -24.21 -27.21
CA ASN A 636 8.10 -24.36 -27.87
C ASN A 636 8.89 -25.56 -27.33
N ILE A 637 9.01 -25.71 -26.01
CA ILE A 637 9.83 -26.76 -25.39
C ILE A 637 9.26 -28.15 -25.70
N ILE A 638 7.94 -28.33 -25.55
CA ILE A 638 7.30 -29.64 -25.71
C ILE A 638 7.27 -30.07 -27.18
N GLU A 639 7.05 -29.17 -28.13
CA GLU A 639 7.02 -29.53 -29.56
C GLU A 639 8.39 -29.93 -30.12
N ARG A 640 9.48 -29.41 -29.52
CA ARG A 640 10.84 -29.77 -29.93
C ARG A 640 11.51 -30.81 -29.01
N TRP A 641 10.78 -31.38 -28.06
CA TRP A 641 11.31 -32.24 -27.00
C TRP A 641 12.27 -33.32 -27.51
N TRP A 642 11.93 -33.97 -28.63
CA TRP A 642 12.71 -35.05 -29.24
C TRP A 642 13.57 -34.61 -30.43
N LYS A 643 13.40 -33.38 -30.91
CA LYS A 643 14.04 -32.86 -32.14
C LYS A 643 15.28 -32.02 -31.88
N ASP A 644 15.35 -31.43 -30.69
CA ASP A 644 16.42 -30.50 -30.34
C ASP A 644 17.60 -31.24 -29.68
N GLU A 645 18.52 -31.71 -30.51
CA GLU A 645 19.71 -32.44 -30.06
C GLU A 645 20.64 -31.59 -29.20
N GLU A 646 20.64 -30.26 -29.37
CA GLU A 646 21.47 -29.35 -28.57
C GLU A 646 20.89 -29.14 -27.17
N ALA A 647 19.56 -28.98 -27.07
CA ALA A 647 18.90 -28.79 -25.80
C ALA A 647 18.81 -30.09 -24.97
N ASP A 648 18.78 -31.25 -25.65
CA ASP A 648 18.86 -32.60 -25.06
C ASP A 648 17.93 -32.80 -23.83
N PHE A 649 16.66 -32.43 -24.00
CA PHE A 649 15.65 -32.54 -22.95
C PHE A 649 15.49 -33.94 -22.36
N PRO A 650 15.51 -35.03 -23.15
CA PRO A 650 15.36 -36.38 -22.62
C PRO A 650 16.45 -36.76 -21.61
N ASN A 651 17.69 -36.30 -21.77
CA ASN A 651 18.75 -36.59 -20.82
C ASN A 651 18.73 -35.65 -19.60
N ARG A 652 18.24 -34.42 -19.75
CA ARG A 652 18.07 -33.47 -18.63
C ARG A 652 16.88 -33.82 -17.74
N MET A 653 15.81 -34.33 -18.34
CA MET A 653 14.57 -34.72 -17.67
C MET A 653 14.07 -36.07 -18.19
N PRO A 654 14.77 -37.18 -17.87
CA PRO A 654 14.40 -38.50 -18.34
C PRO A 654 13.08 -38.97 -17.74
N PHE A 655 12.43 -39.90 -18.45
CA PHE A 655 11.20 -40.54 -18.07
C PHE A 655 11.40 -42.04 -17.83
N GLU A 656 10.41 -42.69 -17.22
CA GLU A 656 10.39 -44.15 -17.20
C GLU A 656 10.23 -44.71 -18.62
N PRO A 657 10.84 -45.86 -18.95
CA PRO A 657 10.87 -46.37 -20.33
C PRO A 657 9.50 -46.48 -21.00
N HIS A 658 8.46 -46.84 -20.25
CA HIS A 658 7.09 -46.94 -20.78
C HIS A 658 6.46 -45.56 -21.04
N VAL A 659 6.76 -44.55 -20.22
CA VAL A 659 6.31 -43.16 -20.43
C VAL A 659 7.01 -42.58 -21.66
N GLU A 660 8.33 -42.77 -21.76
CA GLU A 660 9.10 -42.31 -22.92
C GLU A 660 8.61 -42.96 -24.22
N SER A 661 8.38 -44.27 -24.22
CA SER A 661 7.85 -45.00 -25.37
C SER A 661 6.51 -44.41 -25.85
N LEU A 662 5.60 -44.14 -24.91
CA LEU A 662 4.32 -43.49 -25.22
C LEU A 662 4.50 -42.07 -25.77
N LEU A 663 5.35 -41.25 -25.13
CA LEU A 663 5.58 -39.85 -25.56
C LEU A 663 6.26 -39.76 -26.93
N ARG A 664 7.18 -40.68 -27.26
CA ARG A 664 7.78 -40.79 -28.60
C ARG A 664 6.75 -41.20 -29.64
N TRP A 665 5.86 -42.14 -29.29
CA TRP A 665 4.74 -42.53 -30.16
C TRP A 665 3.78 -41.35 -30.41
N VAL A 666 3.43 -40.59 -29.36
CA VAL A 666 2.62 -39.37 -29.48
C VAL A 666 3.30 -38.32 -30.36
N ALA A 667 4.62 -38.11 -30.19
CA ALA A 667 5.38 -37.16 -30.99
C ALA A 667 5.38 -37.52 -32.48
N LYS A 668 5.64 -38.80 -32.81
CA LYS A 668 5.54 -39.31 -34.17
C LYS A 668 4.13 -39.14 -34.74
N GLY A 669 3.10 -39.50 -33.97
CA GLY A 669 1.71 -39.30 -34.36
C GLY A 669 1.34 -37.84 -34.64
N SER A 670 1.89 -36.91 -33.86
CA SER A 670 1.69 -35.47 -34.07
C SER A 670 2.39 -34.96 -35.33
N GLU A 671 3.53 -35.53 -35.72
CA GLU A 671 4.25 -35.18 -36.96
C GLU A 671 3.56 -35.72 -38.21
N GLU A 672 3.02 -36.93 -38.12
CA GLU A 672 2.30 -37.61 -39.21
C GLU A 672 0.84 -37.14 -39.35
N GLY A 673 0.37 -36.24 -38.46
CA GLY A 673 -0.98 -35.67 -38.50
C GLY A 673 -2.07 -36.55 -37.90
N HIS A 674 -1.69 -37.63 -37.19
CA HIS A 674 -2.61 -38.53 -36.50
C HIS A 674 -2.99 -38.06 -35.08
N MET A 675 -2.20 -37.16 -34.49
CA MET A 675 -2.50 -36.49 -33.22
C MET A 675 -2.47 -34.97 -33.38
N LYS A 676 -3.23 -34.28 -32.52
CA LYS A 676 -3.26 -32.82 -32.49
C LYS A 676 -1.88 -32.25 -32.09
N PRO A 677 -1.47 -31.08 -32.63
CA PRO A 677 -0.28 -30.38 -32.16
C PRO A 677 -0.46 -29.95 -30.70
N TYR A 678 0.63 -29.85 -29.94
CA TYR A 678 0.55 -29.48 -28.53
C TYR A 678 0.02 -28.05 -28.37
N LYS A 679 0.52 -27.14 -29.20
CA LYS A 679 0.07 -25.75 -29.24
C LYS A 679 -1.43 -25.66 -29.47
N GLY A 680 -2.12 -24.99 -28.55
CA GLY A 680 -3.57 -24.81 -28.56
C GLY A 680 -4.39 -26.04 -28.16
N ASN A 681 -3.77 -27.17 -27.80
CA ASN A 681 -4.46 -28.38 -27.36
C ASN A 681 -3.92 -28.93 -26.03
N GLN A 682 -3.28 -28.06 -25.23
CA GLN A 682 -2.63 -28.42 -23.96
C GLN A 682 -3.60 -29.05 -22.93
N GLY A 683 -4.92 -28.88 -23.11
CA GLY A 683 -5.92 -29.23 -22.12
C GLY A 683 -5.98 -28.23 -20.97
N ASN A 684 -6.41 -28.68 -19.80
CA ASN A 684 -6.44 -27.88 -18.58
C ASN A 684 -5.12 -28.03 -17.80
N LEU A 685 -4.45 -26.90 -17.56
CA LEU A 685 -3.34 -26.81 -16.61
C LEU A 685 -3.77 -25.96 -15.41
N ARG A 686 -3.35 -26.37 -14.22
CA ARG A 686 -3.58 -25.67 -12.94
C ARG A 686 -2.25 -25.38 -12.24
N PRO A 687 -1.60 -24.24 -12.53
CA PRO A 687 -0.45 -23.81 -11.76
C PRO A 687 -0.83 -23.40 -10.34
N ASP A 688 -0.04 -23.85 -9.36
CA ASP A 688 -0.20 -23.49 -7.95
C ASP A 688 0.72 -22.29 -7.62
N ILE A 689 0.15 -21.28 -6.96
CA ILE A 689 0.79 -20.00 -6.67
C ILE A 689 0.97 -19.78 -5.16
N LEU A 690 2.14 -19.25 -4.78
CA LEU A 690 2.50 -18.83 -3.44
C LEU A 690 2.62 -17.32 -3.38
N ILE A 691 2.29 -16.68 -2.25
CA ILE A 691 2.57 -15.26 -2.03
C ILE A 691 3.81 -15.11 -1.16
N ARG A 692 4.82 -14.43 -1.71
CA ARG A 692 6.08 -14.16 -1.00
C ARG A 692 5.89 -13.09 0.07
N ASP A 693 6.48 -13.30 1.25
CA ASP A 693 6.63 -12.24 2.24
C ASP A 693 7.74 -11.28 1.79
N THR A 694 7.43 -9.99 1.77
CA THR A 694 8.33 -8.94 1.28
C THR A 694 8.56 -7.85 2.32
N GLU A 695 8.50 -8.21 3.61
CA GLU A 695 8.91 -7.37 4.74
C GLU A 695 8.40 -5.92 4.61
N GLY A 696 7.07 -5.78 4.53
CA GLY A 696 6.39 -4.47 4.48
C GLY A 696 5.73 -4.10 3.19
N TYR A 697 6.21 -4.66 2.07
CA TYR A 697 5.56 -4.48 0.79
C TYR A 697 4.33 -5.40 0.70
N ARG A 698 3.23 -4.98 1.29
CA ARG A 698 2.02 -5.80 1.40
C ARG A 698 1.19 -5.89 0.10
N ARG A 699 1.78 -5.61 -1.06
CA ARG A 699 1.13 -5.87 -2.36
C ARG A 699 1.50 -7.29 -2.79
N PRO A 700 0.52 -8.17 -3.08
CA PRO A 700 0.77 -9.58 -3.29
C PRO A 700 1.65 -9.83 -4.51
N GLN A 701 2.78 -10.50 -4.31
CA GLN A 701 3.65 -10.99 -5.39
C GLN A 701 3.58 -12.52 -5.45
N PHE A 702 3.14 -13.05 -6.58
CA PHE A 702 2.97 -14.49 -6.74
C PHE A 702 4.25 -15.19 -7.22
N LYS A 703 4.42 -16.44 -6.80
CA LYS A 703 5.44 -17.37 -7.27
C LYS A 703 4.79 -18.71 -7.63
N VAL A 704 5.02 -19.20 -8.85
CA VAL A 704 4.55 -20.53 -9.28
C VAL A 704 5.52 -21.60 -8.79
N CYS A 705 4.99 -22.56 -8.04
CA CYS A 705 5.80 -23.60 -7.41
C CYS A 705 5.64 -24.99 -8.06
N GLU A 706 4.58 -25.22 -8.82
CA GLU A 706 4.31 -26.41 -9.64
C GLU A 706 3.18 -26.14 -10.65
N ILE A 707 3.09 -27.00 -11.68
CA ILE A 707 2.01 -27.02 -12.67
C ILE A 707 1.29 -28.36 -12.57
N ASN A 708 -0.03 -28.35 -12.37
CA ASN A 708 -0.83 -29.57 -12.33
C ASN A 708 -1.56 -29.76 -13.66
N GLY A 709 -1.21 -30.81 -14.41
CA GLY A 709 -1.82 -31.12 -15.72
C GLY A 709 -2.37 -32.54 -15.86
N ARG A 710 -2.30 -33.37 -14.80
CA ARG A 710 -2.71 -34.77 -14.86
C ARG A 710 -4.21 -34.96 -15.07
N PHE A 711 -5.04 -34.23 -14.31
CA PHE A 711 -6.49 -34.39 -14.33
C PHE A 711 -7.16 -33.24 -15.08
N PRO A 712 -7.96 -33.51 -16.14
CA PRO A 712 -8.47 -32.48 -17.04
C PRO A 712 -9.49 -31.55 -16.39
N ILE A 713 -10.16 -31.98 -15.32
CA ILE A 713 -11.14 -31.13 -14.64
C ILE A 713 -10.50 -30.33 -13.51
N SER A 714 -9.68 -30.96 -12.65
CA SER A 714 -9.01 -30.30 -11.53
C SER A 714 -9.89 -29.35 -10.68
N PHE A 715 -11.18 -29.71 -10.50
CA PHE A 715 -12.22 -28.90 -9.83
C PHE A 715 -12.58 -27.55 -10.50
N LEU A 716 -12.30 -27.39 -11.79
CA LEU A 716 -12.61 -26.18 -12.58
C LEU A 716 -14.09 -25.77 -12.51
N HIS A 717 -15.02 -26.72 -12.70
CA HIS A 717 -16.46 -26.50 -12.59
C HIS A 717 -16.89 -26.00 -11.20
N TYR A 718 -16.25 -26.51 -10.14
CA TYR A 718 -16.53 -26.06 -8.78
C TYR A 718 -16.08 -24.63 -8.54
N ALA A 719 -14.90 -24.24 -9.05
CA ALA A 719 -14.45 -22.85 -9.00
C ALA A 719 -15.46 -21.92 -9.70
N SER A 720 -15.96 -22.30 -10.87
CA SER A 720 -17.04 -21.58 -11.56
C SER A 720 -18.27 -21.39 -10.67
N MET A 721 -18.81 -22.46 -10.11
CA MET A 721 -20.00 -22.43 -9.25
C MET A 721 -19.80 -21.56 -8.00
N ALA A 722 -18.61 -21.61 -7.40
CA ALA A 722 -18.27 -20.81 -6.23
C ALA A 722 -18.17 -19.31 -6.57
N TYR A 723 -17.54 -18.95 -7.69
CA TYR A 723 -17.49 -17.56 -8.16
C TYR A 723 -18.87 -17.04 -8.62
N GLN A 724 -19.72 -17.91 -9.19
CA GLN A 724 -21.11 -17.58 -9.49
C GLN A 724 -21.89 -17.30 -8.21
N ALA A 725 -21.74 -18.11 -7.17
CA ALA A 725 -22.38 -17.88 -5.87
C ALA A 725 -21.94 -16.55 -5.25
N LEU A 726 -20.64 -16.22 -5.34
CA LEU A 726 -20.11 -14.93 -4.90
C LEU A 726 -20.69 -13.76 -5.71
N SER A 727 -20.81 -13.91 -7.04
CA SER A 727 -21.39 -12.88 -7.93
C SER A 727 -22.89 -12.68 -7.72
N ASN A 728 -23.61 -13.73 -7.33
CA ASN A 728 -25.04 -13.71 -7.05
C ASN A 728 -25.34 -13.18 -5.63
N ALA A 729 -24.32 -12.91 -4.81
CA ALA A 729 -24.52 -12.38 -3.47
C ALA A 729 -25.31 -11.06 -3.52
N PRO A 730 -26.29 -10.85 -2.62
CA PRO A 730 -27.16 -9.67 -2.63
C PRO A 730 -26.41 -8.36 -2.29
N TRP A 731 -25.13 -8.46 -1.90
CA TRP A 731 -24.28 -7.36 -1.46
C TRP A 731 -23.32 -6.86 -2.53
N ASN A 732 -23.75 -6.89 -3.80
CA ASN A 732 -23.00 -6.30 -4.88
C ASN A 732 -22.72 -4.81 -4.62
N ASP A 733 -21.43 -4.47 -4.65
CA ASP A 733 -20.88 -3.12 -4.60
C ASP A 733 -20.16 -2.88 -5.93
N SER A 734 -20.43 -1.76 -6.60
CA SER A 734 -19.82 -1.46 -7.91
C SER A 734 -18.29 -1.39 -7.89
N SER A 735 -17.71 -1.18 -6.70
CA SER A 735 -16.27 -1.13 -6.46
C SER A 735 -15.64 -2.47 -6.11
N ILE A 736 -16.42 -3.51 -5.81
CA ILE A 736 -15.91 -4.85 -5.47
C ILE A 736 -16.52 -5.87 -6.43
N LYS A 737 -15.66 -6.60 -7.13
CA LYS A 737 -16.09 -7.65 -8.05
C LYS A 737 -15.39 -8.96 -7.75
N PRO A 738 -16.02 -10.11 -8.03
CA PRO A 738 -15.30 -11.38 -8.07
C PRO A 738 -14.03 -11.25 -8.93
N ALA A 739 -12.91 -11.83 -8.47
CA ALA A 739 -11.64 -11.73 -9.20
C ALA A 739 -11.61 -12.57 -10.48
N THR A 740 -12.57 -13.50 -10.62
CA THR A 740 -12.73 -14.36 -11.78
C THR A 740 -14.16 -14.27 -12.29
N ASP A 741 -14.33 -14.14 -13.60
CA ASP A 741 -15.63 -14.32 -14.24
C ASP A 741 -15.94 -15.82 -14.33
N TYR A 742 -17.03 -16.24 -13.72
CA TYR A 742 -17.43 -17.65 -13.74
C TYR A 742 -17.84 -18.11 -15.15
N ASN A 743 -18.31 -17.20 -16.02
CA ASN A 743 -18.67 -17.55 -17.39
C ASN A 743 -17.43 -17.91 -18.21
N ASP A 744 -16.30 -17.25 -17.97
CA ASP A 744 -15.03 -17.57 -18.63
C ASP A 744 -14.53 -18.96 -18.22
N ILE A 745 -14.64 -19.31 -16.94
CA ILE A 745 -14.35 -20.66 -16.44
C ILE A 745 -15.25 -21.69 -17.12
N LEU A 746 -16.55 -21.50 -17.04
CA LEU A 746 -17.53 -22.46 -17.56
C LEU A 746 -17.39 -22.61 -19.08
N GLY A 747 -17.31 -21.50 -19.81
CA GLY A 747 -17.10 -21.51 -21.26
C GLY A 747 -15.83 -22.25 -21.66
N SER A 748 -14.73 -22.05 -20.94
CA SER A 748 -13.46 -22.72 -21.21
C SER A 748 -13.48 -24.20 -20.85
N LEU A 749 -14.18 -24.62 -19.77
CA LEU A 749 -14.39 -26.03 -19.46
C LEU A 749 -14.99 -26.79 -20.65
N PHE A 750 -15.99 -26.22 -21.30
CA PHE A 750 -16.65 -26.85 -22.45
C PHE A 750 -15.82 -26.81 -23.74
N GLN A 751 -14.77 -25.99 -23.82
CA GLN A 751 -13.82 -26.02 -24.95
C GLN A 751 -12.88 -27.24 -24.89
N LEU A 752 -12.83 -27.96 -23.76
CA LEU A 752 -12.05 -29.20 -23.64
C LEU A 752 -12.72 -30.37 -24.37
N PHE A 753 -14.04 -30.32 -24.58
CA PHE A 753 -14.84 -31.45 -25.02
C PHE A 753 -15.53 -31.17 -26.35
N ASP A 754 -15.73 -32.22 -27.14
CA ASP A 754 -16.65 -32.19 -28.27
C ASP A 754 -18.10 -32.29 -27.74
N PRO A 755 -18.96 -31.28 -27.94
CA PRO A 755 -20.33 -31.30 -27.41
C PRO A 755 -21.23 -32.31 -28.13
N THR A 756 -20.81 -32.90 -29.25
CA THR A 756 -21.61 -33.82 -30.06
C THR A 756 -21.37 -35.30 -29.75
N ALA A 757 -20.40 -35.61 -28.89
CA ALA A 757 -20.02 -36.98 -28.54
C ALA A 757 -20.08 -37.22 -27.03
N PRO A 758 -20.34 -38.46 -26.57
CA PRO A 758 -20.25 -38.81 -25.14
C PRO A 758 -18.86 -38.56 -24.56
N ILE A 759 -18.81 -38.16 -23.29
CA ILE A 759 -17.57 -37.98 -22.53
C ILE A 759 -17.38 -39.18 -21.59
N HIS A 760 -16.26 -39.87 -21.70
CA HIS A 760 -15.91 -41.00 -20.83
C HIS A 760 -14.85 -40.60 -19.81
N PHE A 761 -15.23 -40.47 -18.54
CA PHE A 761 -14.28 -40.24 -17.45
C PHE A 761 -13.73 -41.58 -16.98
N VAL A 762 -12.47 -41.87 -17.33
CA VAL A 762 -11.83 -43.17 -17.07
C VAL A 762 -11.00 -43.10 -15.79
N GLY A 763 -11.35 -43.90 -14.77
CA GLY A 763 -10.67 -43.92 -13.46
C GLY A 763 -11.03 -45.14 -12.59
N GLU A 764 -10.13 -45.52 -11.67
CA GLU A 764 -10.36 -46.61 -10.69
C GLU A 764 -11.30 -46.19 -9.55
N SER A 765 -11.19 -44.93 -9.10
CA SER A 765 -12.06 -44.33 -8.09
C SER A 765 -12.97 -43.26 -8.73
N SER A 766 -14.23 -43.18 -8.31
CA SER A 766 -15.15 -42.13 -8.81
C SER A 766 -14.86 -40.78 -8.14
N ASP A 767 -13.82 -40.07 -8.57
CA ASP A 767 -13.63 -38.64 -8.22
C ASP A 767 -14.84 -37.81 -8.68
N PHE A 768 -15.54 -38.29 -9.73
CA PHE A 768 -16.89 -37.83 -10.11
C PHE A 768 -17.88 -39.00 -10.04
N PRO A 769 -18.68 -39.10 -8.95
CA PRO A 769 -19.76 -40.07 -8.89
C PRO A 769 -20.86 -39.73 -9.92
N PRO A 770 -21.77 -40.68 -10.22
CA PRO A 770 -22.85 -40.45 -11.18
C PRO A 770 -23.74 -39.24 -10.86
N ASP A 771 -23.85 -38.82 -9.60
CA ASP A 771 -24.58 -37.63 -9.15
C ASP A 771 -23.72 -36.36 -9.10
N SER A 772 -22.54 -36.35 -9.75
CA SER A 772 -21.67 -35.19 -9.81
C SER A 772 -22.34 -34.00 -10.52
N PRO A 773 -22.27 -32.78 -9.97
CA PRO A 773 -22.77 -31.56 -10.64
C PRO A 773 -22.12 -31.31 -12.00
N LEU A 774 -20.89 -31.79 -12.21
CA LEU A 774 -20.25 -31.74 -13.54
C LEU A 774 -21.07 -32.50 -14.58
N PHE A 775 -21.61 -33.67 -14.23
CA PHE A 775 -22.31 -34.53 -15.18
C PHE A 775 -23.65 -33.91 -15.59
N GLY A 776 -24.40 -33.36 -14.63
CA GLY A 776 -25.63 -32.63 -14.94
C GLY A 776 -25.40 -31.33 -15.70
N LEU A 777 -24.30 -30.60 -15.43
CA LEU A 777 -23.93 -29.42 -16.21
C LEU A 777 -23.63 -29.77 -17.68
N VAL A 778 -22.93 -30.87 -17.92
CA VAL A 778 -22.64 -31.33 -19.28
C VAL A 778 -23.92 -31.80 -19.97
N GLU A 779 -24.76 -32.58 -19.27
CA GLU A 779 -26.02 -33.07 -19.81
C GLU A 779 -26.97 -31.93 -20.19
N GLU A 780 -27.13 -30.92 -19.34
CA GLU A 780 -27.96 -29.75 -19.64
C GLU A 780 -27.47 -29.02 -20.91
N ARG A 781 -26.16 -28.86 -21.06
CA ARG A 781 -25.58 -28.10 -22.17
C ARG A 781 -25.52 -28.87 -23.49
N THR A 782 -25.31 -30.18 -23.43
CA THR A 782 -25.05 -31.02 -24.62
C THR A 782 -26.19 -31.97 -24.96
N GLY A 783 -27.11 -32.21 -24.02
CA GLY A 783 -28.10 -33.29 -24.09
C GLY A 783 -27.50 -34.68 -23.82
N ILE A 784 -26.19 -34.80 -23.57
CA ILE A 784 -25.50 -36.08 -23.39
C ILE A 784 -24.85 -36.11 -22.00
N ARG A 785 -25.29 -37.05 -21.16
CA ARG A 785 -24.69 -37.24 -19.83
C ARG A 785 -23.32 -37.94 -19.92
N PRO A 786 -22.27 -37.45 -19.24
CA PRO A 786 -20.99 -38.15 -19.19
C PRO A 786 -21.08 -39.57 -18.58
N ARG A 787 -20.12 -40.43 -18.93
CA ARG A 787 -19.97 -41.79 -18.40
C ARG A 787 -18.86 -41.84 -17.37
N SER A 788 -19.09 -42.54 -16.26
CA SER A 788 -18.03 -42.94 -15.32
C SER A 788 -17.58 -44.34 -15.71
N VAL A 789 -16.32 -44.48 -16.14
CA VAL A 789 -15.81 -45.71 -16.76
C VAL A 789 -14.65 -46.25 -15.96
N ARG A 790 -14.72 -47.51 -15.56
CA ARG A 790 -13.57 -48.23 -14.99
C ARG A 790 -12.67 -48.73 -16.11
N PRO A 791 -11.34 -48.79 -15.91
CA PRO A 791 -10.42 -49.29 -16.94
C PRO A 791 -10.76 -50.71 -17.41
N LEU A 792 -11.22 -51.58 -16.50
CA LEU A 792 -11.62 -52.96 -16.81
C LEU A 792 -12.80 -53.05 -17.79
N SER A 793 -13.62 -51.99 -17.89
CA SER A 793 -14.78 -51.93 -18.79
C SER A 793 -14.41 -51.48 -20.21
N LEU A 794 -13.13 -51.15 -20.47
CA LEU A 794 -12.64 -50.78 -21.80
C LEU A 794 -12.22 -52.01 -22.60
N LYS A 795 -12.54 -52.02 -23.89
CA LYS A 795 -12.06 -53.01 -24.85
C LYS A 795 -11.52 -52.32 -26.11
N VAL A 796 -10.37 -52.78 -26.56
CA VAL A 796 -9.78 -52.41 -27.85
C VAL A 796 -10.30 -53.36 -28.91
N VAL A 797 -10.81 -52.84 -30.01
CA VAL A 797 -11.48 -53.61 -31.07
C VAL A 797 -10.79 -53.32 -32.40
N PRO A 798 -10.34 -54.34 -33.16
CA PRO A 798 -9.75 -54.13 -34.47
C PRO A 798 -10.68 -53.37 -35.43
N CYS A 799 -10.14 -52.37 -36.13
CA CYS A 799 -10.87 -51.58 -37.10
C CYS A 799 -10.01 -51.29 -38.35
N SER A 800 -10.60 -50.64 -39.36
CA SER A 800 -9.89 -50.30 -40.60
C SER A 800 -9.04 -49.03 -40.50
N GLU A 801 -8.81 -48.49 -39.30
CA GLU A 801 -8.02 -47.28 -39.09
C GLU A 801 -6.53 -47.58 -39.32
N PRO A 802 -5.82 -46.82 -40.16
CA PRO A 802 -4.50 -47.22 -40.66
C PRO A 802 -3.32 -46.94 -39.72
N TRP A 803 -3.50 -46.15 -38.65
CA TRP A 803 -2.41 -45.77 -37.74
C TRP A 803 -2.30 -46.70 -36.54
N THR A 804 -3.42 -46.97 -35.86
CA THR A 804 -3.46 -47.89 -34.72
C THR A 804 -4.11 -49.22 -35.05
N GLY A 805 -4.96 -49.30 -36.07
CA GLY A 805 -5.69 -50.53 -36.40
C GLY A 805 -6.80 -50.88 -35.42
N TYR A 806 -7.10 -49.98 -34.48
CA TYR A 806 -8.04 -50.24 -33.40
C TYR A 806 -8.98 -49.05 -33.14
N ASP A 807 -10.16 -49.38 -32.62
CA ASP A 807 -11.08 -48.47 -31.96
C ASP A 807 -11.23 -48.86 -30.48
N LEU A 808 -11.57 -47.88 -29.64
CA LEU A 808 -11.79 -48.08 -28.22
C LEU A 808 -13.29 -48.05 -27.90
N TYR A 809 -13.75 -49.02 -27.13
CA TYR A 809 -15.14 -49.16 -26.70
C TYR A 809 -15.21 -49.34 -25.19
N CYS A 810 -16.31 -48.90 -24.56
CA CYS A 810 -16.60 -49.16 -23.16
C CYS A 810 -17.92 -49.93 -23.00
N GLU A 811 -17.97 -50.84 -22.03
CA GLU A 811 -19.22 -51.50 -21.62
C GLU A 811 -20.20 -50.47 -21.04
N ILE A 812 -21.47 -50.57 -21.45
CA ILE A 812 -22.55 -49.70 -20.96
C ILE A 812 -23.74 -50.51 -20.44
N ASP A 813 -24.35 -50.02 -19.35
CA ASP A 813 -25.61 -50.56 -18.83
C ASP A 813 -26.83 -50.04 -19.64
N GLN A 814 -28.04 -50.52 -19.33
CA GLN A 814 -29.30 -50.12 -19.98
C GLN A 814 -29.60 -48.60 -19.98
N GLN A 815 -28.84 -47.77 -19.24
CA GLN A 815 -28.95 -46.30 -19.21
C GLN A 815 -28.37 -45.58 -20.45
N GLY A 816 -27.84 -46.29 -21.44
CA GLY A 816 -27.31 -45.73 -22.70
C GLY A 816 -28.34 -45.36 -23.77
N GLU A 817 -29.58 -44.99 -23.40
CA GLU A 817 -30.68 -44.75 -24.38
C GLU A 817 -30.47 -43.53 -25.31
N HIS A 818 -29.46 -42.70 -25.07
CA HIS A 818 -29.15 -41.50 -25.87
C HIS A 818 -27.88 -41.62 -26.74
N SER A 819 -27.27 -42.80 -26.83
CA SER A 819 -26.12 -43.03 -27.72
C SER A 819 -26.60 -43.15 -29.18
N ASN A 820 -25.85 -42.58 -30.12
CA ASN A 820 -26.11 -42.80 -31.55
C ASN A 820 -26.02 -44.31 -31.85
N ASN A 821 -27.01 -44.86 -32.54
CA ASN A 821 -27.05 -46.29 -32.89
C ASN A 821 -25.80 -46.76 -33.67
N SER A 822 -25.11 -45.86 -34.38
CA SER A 822 -23.87 -46.16 -35.11
C SER A 822 -22.65 -46.38 -34.21
N ASP A 823 -22.69 -45.91 -32.96
CA ASP A 823 -21.58 -46.01 -32.00
C ASP A 823 -21.73 -47.22 -31.05
N LEU A 824 -22.76 -48.03 -31.26
CA LEU A 824 -23.10 -49.17 -30.42
C LEU A 824 -22.81 -50.48 -31.13
N ILE A 825 -22.04 -51.35 -30.48
CA ILE A 825 -21.75 -52.71 -30.95
C ILE A 825 -21.98 -53.72 -29.84
N ASN A 826 -22.18 -54.99 -30.21
CA ASN A 826 -22.25 -56.10 -29.26
C ASN A 826 -20.97 -56.93 -29.36
N ILE A 827 -20.28 -57.11 -28.24
CA ILE A 827 -19.07 -57.93 -28.12
C ILE A 827 -19.30 -58.91 -26.97
N ASP A 828 -19.17 -60.22 -27.22
CA ASP A 828 -19.34 -61.27 -26.20
C ASP A 828 -20.69 -61.21 -25.45
N GLY A 829 -21.75 -60.71 -26.10
CA GLY A 829 -23.07 -60.53 -25.49
C GLY A 829 -23.22 -59.28 -24.61
N GLN A 830 -22.18 -58.45 -24.48
CA GLN A 830 -22.21 -57.16 -23.81
C GLN A 830 -22.41 -56.03 -24.83
N ARG A 831 -23.23 -55.03 -24.47
CA ARG A 831 -23.44 -53.82 -25.28
C ARG A 831 -22.33 -52.82 -25.00
N MET A 832 -21.68 -52.36 -26.04
CA MET A 832 -20.49 -51.50 -25.96
C MET A 832 -20.73 -50.19 -26.70
N GLU A 833 -20.31 -49.07 -26.12
CA GLU A 833 -20.34 -47.72 -26.71
C GLU A 833 -18.94 -47.31 -27.16
N LYS A 834 -18.82 -46.74 -28.36
CA LYS A 834 -17.56 -46.20 -28.88
C LYS A 834 -17.09 -45.02 -28.03
N VAL A 835 -15.81 -45.05 -27.65
CA VAL A 835 -15.16 -43.99 -26.89
C VAL A 835 -14.56 -42.99 -27.87
N HIS A 836 -15.03 -41.74 -27.83
CA HIS A 836 -14.56 -40.66 -28.72
C HIS A 836 -13.61 -39.69 -28.01
N GLN A 837 -13.86 -39.45 -26.71
CA GLN A 837 -13.09 -38.50 -25.91
C GLN A 837 -13.04 -38.94 -24.45
N ILE A 838 -11.89 -38.76 -23.82
CA ILE A 838 -11.60 -39.29 -22.48
C ILE A 838 -11.20 -38.16 -21.54
N GLY A 839 -11.91 -38.08 -20.42
CA GLY A 839 -11.47 -37.36 -19.24
C GLY A 839 -10.62 -38.27 -18.36
N LEU A 840 -9.30 -38.32 -18.60
CA LEU A 840 -8.39 -39.26 -17.92
C LEU A 840 -8.27 -38.96 -16.41
N GLN A 841 -8.51 -39.97 -15.58
CA GLN A 841 -8.43 -39.90 -14.10
C GLN A 841 -7.51 -40.95 -13.48
N LEU A 842 -6.72 -41.65 -14.30
CA LEU A 842 -5.79 -42.67 -13.83
C LEU A 842 -4.46 -42.05 -13.34
N TYR A 843 -3.92 -42.62 -12.27
CA TYR A 843 -2.52 -42.41 -11.90
C TYR A 843 -1.59 -43.18 -12.84
N ASP A 844 -0.30 -42.84 -12.85
CA ASP A 844 0.65 -43.43 -13.82
C ASP A 844 0.69 -44.96 -13.70
N PHE A 845 0.78 -45.48 -12.47
CA PHE A 845 0.81 -46.93 -12.24
C PHE A 845 -0.49 -47.63 -12.65
N GLU A 846 -1.63 -46.95 -12.64
CA GLU A 846 -2.91 -47.50 -13.08
C GLU A 846 -3.01 -47.50 -14.61
N LEU A 847 -2.58 -46.40 -15.26
CA LEU A 847 -2.57 -46.31 -16.71
C LEU A 847 -1.61 -47.32 -17.35
N PHE A 848 -0.40 -47.46 -16.81
CA PHE A 848 0.60 -48.39 -17.34
C PHE A 848 0.42 -49.85 -16.88
N ALA A 849 -0.61 -50.15 -16.08
CA ALA A 849 -1.07 -51.51 -15.86
C ALA A 849 -1.96 -52.03 -17.01
N LEU A 850 -2.40 -51.14 -17.91
CA LEU A 850 -3.23 -51.48 -19.06
C LEU A 850 -2.40 -52.00 -20.25
N ASP A 851 -3.07 -52.66 -21.19
CA ASP A 851 -2.46 -53.10 -22.44
C ASP A 851 -1.90 -51.91 -23.25
N PRO A 852 -0.70 -52.02 -23.87
CA PRO A 852 -0.09 -50.92 -24.61
C PRO A 852 -0.94 -50.31 -25.72
N ASP A 853 -1.74 -51.12 -26.43
CA ASP A 853 -2.62 -50.62 -27.49
C ASP A 853 -3.80 -49.84 -26.89
N MET A 854 -4.31 -50.28 -25.75
CA MET A 854 -5.32 -49.53 -24.99
C MET A 854 -4.77 -48.18 -24.50
N ILE A 855 -3.53 -48.13 -24.00
CA ILE A 855 -2.88 -46.89 -23.57
C ILE A 855 -2.77 -45.90 -24.73
N ARG A 856 -2.38 -46.37 -25.93
CA ARG A 856 -2.31 -45.54 -27.13
C ARG A 856 -3.66 -45.01 -27.56
N GLU A 857 -4.70 -45.84 -27.52
CA GLU A 857 -6.06 -45.43 -27.85
C GLU A 857 -6.65 -44.45 -26.82
N ILE A 858 -6.29 -44.60 -25.53
CA ILE A 858 -6.60 -43.62 -24.47
C ILE A 858 -5.87 -42.32 -24.73
N ALA A 859 -4.57 -42.37 -25.01
CA ALA A 859 -3.72 -41.22 -25.28
C ALA A 859 -4.22 -40.38 -26.45
N LYS A 860 -4.66 -41.04 -27.54
CA LYS A 860 -5.24 -40.41 -28.73
C LYS A 860 -6.53 -39.64 -28.44
N ARG A 861 -7.33 -40.09 -27.47
CA ARG A 861 -8.67 -39.55 -27.13
C ARG A 861 -8.69 -38.69 -25.87
N SER A 862 -7.58 -38.59 -25.14
CA SER A 862 -7.49 -37.79 -23.92
C SER A 862 -7.71 -36.31 -24.23
N VAL A 863 -8.63 -35.66 -23.51
CA VAL A 863 -8.87 -34.21 -23.67
C VAL A 863 -7.74 -33.35 -23.09
N ASN A 864 -7.04 -33.88 -22.07
CA ASN A 864 -5.74 -33.34 -21.68
C ASN A 864 -4.67 -34.04 -22.50
N ASP A 865 -3.88 -33.27 -23.24
CA ASP A 865 -2.77 -33.82 -24.00
C ASP A 865 -1.85 -34.64 -23.10
N ILE A 866 -1.46 -35.84 -23.55
CA ILE A 866 -0.59 -36.74 -22.79
C ILE A 866 0.77 -36.10 -22.51
N ARG A 867 1.24 -35.18 -23.35
CA ARG A 867 2.43 -34.36 -23.08
C ARG A 867 2.21 -33.41 -21.90
N SER A 868 1.00 -32.87 -21.70
CA SER A 868 0.69 -32.10 -20.49
C SER A 868 0.66 -32.99 -19.24
N VAL A 869 0.14 -34.22 -19.36
CA VAL A 869 0.03 -35.18 -18.25
C VAL A 869 1.39 -35.63 -17.73
N PHE A 870 2.38 -35.81 -18.61
CA PHE A 870 3.69 -36.36 -18.24
C PHE A 870 4.86 -35.37 -18.29
N ILE A 871 4.79 -34.32 -19.13
CA ILE A 871 5.85 -33.33 -19.27
C ILE A 871 5.51 -32.08 -18.46
N ALA A 872 4.38 -31.41 -18.76
CA ALA A 872 4.02 -30.16 -18.07
C ALA A 872 3.64 -30.36 -16.59
N HIS A 873 3.10 -31.54 -16.23
CA HIS A 873 2.80 -31.89 -14.85
C HIS A 873 4.05 -32.21 -14.00
N ASP A 874 5.13 -32.66 -14.64
CA ASP A 874 6.35 -33.01 -13.93
C ASP A 874 6.98 -31.75 -13.35
N LYS A 875 7.20 -31.72 -12.03
CA LYS A 875 7.68 -30.51 -11.35
C LYS A 875 9.06 -30.06 -11.86
N ARG A 876 9.85 -30.94 -12.48
CA ARG A 876 11.14 -30.62 -13.12
C ARG A 876 10.99 -29.67 -14.31
N ILE A 877 9.81 -29.59 -14.95
CA ILE A 877 9.58 -28.71 -16.10
C ILE A 877 9.88 -27.24 -15.80
N LEU A 878 9.66 -26.79 -14.56
CA LEU A 878 9.98 -25.43 -14.16
C LEU A 878 11.48 -25.14 -14.22
N GLY A 879 12.32 -26.14 -13.94
CA GLY A 879 13.76 -26.06 -14.08
C GLY A 879 14.20 -26.03 -15.55
N ILE A 880 13.57 -26.85 -16.40
CA ILE A 880 13.80 -26.84 -17.84
C ILE A 880 13.44 -25.48 -18.45
N ILE A 881 12.27 -24.91 -18.12
CA ILE A 881 11.87 -23.58 -18.59
C ILE A 881 12.91 -22.54 -18.20
N HIS A 882 13.38 -22.55 -16.95
CA HIS A 882 14.37 -21.59 -16.45
C HIS A 882 15.69 -21.69 -17.20
N GLN A 883 16.17 -22.91 -17.46
CA GLN A 883 17.39 -23.16 -18.23
C GLN A 883 17.24 -22.74 -19.71
N GLU A 884 16.04 -22.83 -20.29
CA GLU A 884 15.78 -22.48 -21.68
C GLU A 884 15.50 -20.99 -21.93
N LEU A 885 15.33 -20.15 -20.89
CA LEU A 885 14.93 -18.74 -21.03
C LEU A 885 15.77 -17.94 -22.03
N TYR A 886 17.09 -18.13 -22.02
CA TYR A 886 17.99 -17.45 -22.96
C TYR A 886 17.71 -17.88 -24.41
N GLY A 887 17.58 -19.19 -24.66
CA GLY A 887 17.26 -19.74 -25.97
C GLY A 887 15.89 -19.29 -26.47
N LEU A 888 14.89 -19.27 -25.59
CA LEU A 888 13.52 -18.85 -25.91
C LEU A 888 13.45 -17.41 -26.44
N VAL A 889 14.27 -16.50 -25.89
CA VAL A 889 14.37 -15.12 -26.38
C VAL A 889 15.24 -15.00 -27.62
N HIS A 890 16.49 -15.49 -27.57
CA HIS A 890 17.50 -15.12 -28.56
C HIS A 890 17.60 -16.10 -29.73
N LYS A 891 17.40 -17.39 -29.49
CA LYS A 891 17.50 -18.46 -30.50
C LYS A 891 16.16 -18.68 -31.20
N TYR A 892 15.11 -18.96 -30.43
CA TYR A 892 13.79 -19.33 -30.98
C TYR A 892 12.86 -18.12 -31.16
N LYS A 893 13.14 -16.99 -30.49
CA LYS A 893 12.35 -15.74 -30.57
C LYS A 893 10.85 -15.95 -30.32
N VAL A 894 10.53 -16.80 -29.34
CA VAL A 894 9.14 -17.14 -28.99
C VAL A 894 8.58 -16.29 -27.86
N ILE A 895 9.46 -15.69 -27.04
CA ILE A 895 9.09 -14.75 -25.97
C ILE A 895 9.96 -13.49 -26.03
N SER A 896 9.44 -12.37 -25.51
CA SER A 896 10.17 -11.11 -25.38
C SER A 896 11.09 -11.08 -24.14
N GLU A 897 11.99 -10.09 -24.06
CA GLU A 897 12.82 -9.87 -22.86
C GLU A 897 11.97 -9.54 -21.62
N ASP A 898 10.83 -8.88 -21.79
CA ASP A 898 9.88 -8.61 -20.70
C ASP A 898 9.22 -9.90 -20.22
N GLN A 899 8.79 -10.76 -21.14
CA GLN A 899 8.21 -12.06 -20.82
C GLN A 899 9.23 -12.98 -20.14
N LYS A 900 10.49 -12.96 -20.57
CA LYS A 900 11.59 -13.66 -19.88
C LYS A 900 11.74 -13.18 -18.43
N ARG A 901 11.79 -11.85 -18.22
CA ARG A 901 11.87 -11.27 -16.86
C ARG A 901 10.66 -11.65 -16.00
N ILE A 902 9.46 -11.70 -16.58
CA ILE A 902 8.26 -12.16 -15.88
C ILE A 902 8.40 -13.63 -15.46
N LEU A 903 8.83 -14.53 -16.36
CA LEU A 903 9.01 -15.94 -16.05
C LEU A 903 10.09 -16.18 -14.98
N GLU A 904 11.25 -15.55 -15.13
CA GLU A 904 12.37 -15.63 -14.18
C GLU A 904 11.95 -15.13 -12.79
N ASN A 905 11.20 -14.03 -12.73
CA ASN A 905 10.74 -13.45 -11.47
C ASN A 905 9.51 -14.13 -10.87
N SER A 906 8.75 -14.93 -11.62
CA SER A 906 7.51 -15.55 -11.13
C SER A 906 7.62 -17.06 -10.96
N ILE A 907 8.56 -17.75 -11.60
CA ILE A 907 8.82 -19.18 -11.35
C ILE A 907 9.76 -19.30 -10.14
N ILE A 908 9.51 -20.28 -9.27
CA ILE A 908 10.48 -20.62 -8.22
C ILE A 908 11.67 -21.34 -8.87
N PRO A 909 12.93 -20.88 -8.65
CA PRO A 909 14.11 -21.57 -9.16
C PRO A 909 14.07 -23.04 -8.77
N THR A 910 14.03 -23.90 -9.78
CA THR A 910 13.81 -25.34 -9.62
C THR A 910 15.06 -26.07 -10.08
N ILE A 911 15.78 -26.63 -9.12
CA ILE A 911 17.04 -27.35 -9.36
C ILE A 911 16.71 -28.82 -9.56
N ILE A 912 17.01 -29.32 -10.76
CA ILE A 912 16.70 -30.70 -11.18
C ILE A 912 17.92 -31.61 -10.99
N PRO A 913 17.72 -32.94 -10.81
CA PRO A 913 18.81 -33.91 -10.79
C PRO A 913 19.75 -33.80 -12.00
N GLY A 914 21.04 -34.05 -11.82
CA GLY A 914 22.05 -33.99 -12.88
C GLY A 914 22.46 -32.60 -13.36
N SER A 915 21.83 -31.54 -12.85
CA SER A 915 22.06 -30.17 -13.31
C SER A 915 23.33 -29.52 -12.73
N PRO A 916 23.95 -28.55 -13.44
CA PRO A 916 25.06 -27.76 -12.89
C PRO A 916 24.68 -27.01 -11.60
N GLU A 917 23.44 -26.51 -11.51
CA GLU A 917 22.92 -25.80 -10.34
C GLU A 917 22.91 -26.69 -9.09
N LEU A 918 22.64 -28.00 -9.26
CA LEU A 918 22.71 -28.96 -8.16
C LEU A 918 24.14 -29.16 -7.67
N GLN A 919 25.15 -29.17 -8.56
CA GLN A 919 26.55 -29.31 -8.15
C GLN A 919 26.98 -28.14 -7.26
N VAL A 920 26.54 -26.91 -7.59
CA VAL A 920 26.78 -25.73 -6.75
C VAL A 920 26.17 -25.92 -5.35
N VAL A 921 24.95 -26.44 -5.26
CA VAL A 921 24.32 -26.73 -3.94
C VAL A 921 25.09 -27.81 -3.18
N ILE A 922 25.57 -28.87 -3.86
CA ILE A 922 26.38 -29.93 -3.24
C ILE A 922 27.69 -29.37 -2.69
N GLU A 923 28.36 -28.50 -3.45
CA GLU A 923 29.61 -27.86 -3.03
C GLU A 923 29.39 -26.94 -1.84
N ASN A 924 28.36 -26.08 -1.88
CA ASN A 924 28.02 -25.19 -0.78
C ASN A 924 27.60 -25.97 0.48
N ALA A 925 26.85 -27.07 0.33
CA ALA A 925 26.46 -27.92 1.47
C ALA A 925 27.64 -28.63 2.15
N ARG A 926 28.78 -28.79 1.46
CA ARG A 926 30.03 -29.29 2.08
C ARG A 926 30.72 -28.21 2.91
N GLN A 927 30.59 -26.94 2.51
CA GLN A 927 31.16 -25.80 3.22
C GLN A 927 30.30 -25.37 4.40
N ASP A 928 28.98 -25.37 4.22
CA ASP A 928 27.99 -25.00 5.22
C ASP A 928 26.82 -25.99 5.25
N PRO A 929 26.82 -26.95 6.20
CA PRO A 929 25.72 -27.88 6.41
C PRO A 929 24.35 -27.24 6.65
N SER A 930 24.31 -26.00 7.15
CA SER A 930 23.05 -25.30 7.47
C SER A 930 22.28 -24.85 6.23
N ILE A 931 22.92 -24.85 5.05
CA ILE A 931 22.28 -24.44 3.80
C ILE A 931 21.03 -25.28 3.47
N LYS A 932 20.96 -26.53 3.96
CA LYS A 932 19.79 -27.41 3.77
C LYS A 932 18.49 -26.73 4.24
N ASP A 933 18.56 -25.91 5.28
CA ASP A 933 17.39 -25.25 5.87
C ASP A 933 16.76 -24.21 4.93
N GLN A 934 17.52 -23.77 3.92
CA GLN A 934 17.07 -22.86 2.87
C GLN A 934 16.36 -23.56 1.71
N PHE A 935 16.20 -24.88 1.75
CA PHE A 935 15.63 -25.66 0.65
C PHE A 935 14.43 -26.53 1.05
N ILE A 936 13.59 -26.80 0.05
CA ILE A 936 12.52 -27.79 0.10
C ILE A 936 12.78 -28.86 -0.96
N MET A 937 12.69 -30.13 -0.55
CA MET A 937 12.77 -31.31 -1.40
C MET A 937 11.37 -31.72 -1.83
N LYS A 938 11.10 -31.67 -3.14
CA LYS A 938 9.81 -32.06 -3.70
C LYS A 938 9.96 -33.33 -4.54
N PRO A 939 9.19 -34.40 -4.27
CA PRO A 939 9.17 -35.54 -5.17
C PRO A 939 8.50 -35.12 -6.48
N PHE A 940 9.18 -35.36 -7.60
CA PHE A 940 8.69 -34.89 -8.90
C PHE A 940 7.62 -35.79 -9.52
N ARG A 941 7.54 -37.08 -9.11
CA ARG A 941 6.52 -38.05 -9.58
C ARG A 941 5.24 -38.11 -8.74
N LEU A 942 5.30 -37.71 -7.46
CA LEU A 942 4.16 -37.82 -6.54
C LEU A 942 3.22 -36.60 -6.61
N ALA A 943 1.94 -36.82 -6.34
CA ALA A 943 0.90 -35.79 -6.34
C ALA A 943 0.44 -35.40 -4.92
N ARG A 944 -0.42 -34.37 -4.83
CA ARG A 944 -1.13 -33.94 -3.60
C ARG A 944 -0.23 -33.56 -2.42
N GLY A 945 1.02 -33.18 -2.68
CA GLY A 945 2.00 -32.81 -1.66
C GLY A 945 2.60 -33.99 -0.88
N SER A 946 2.31 -35.23 -1.28
CA SER A 946 2.86 -36.42 -0.63
C SER A 946 4.38 -36.46 -0.77
N GLY A 947 5.09 -36.76 0.32
CA GLY A 947 6.54 -36.94 0.33
C GLY A 947 7.39 -35.67 0.27
N ILE A 948 6.78 -34.47 0.32
CA ILE A 948 7.53 -33.20 0.42
C ILE A 948 8.28 -33.14 1.75
N ARG A 949 9.56 -32.73 1.72
CA ARG A 949 10.41 -32.58 2.90
C ARG A 949 11.03 -31.19 2.94
N LEU A 950 11.03 -30.55 4.10
CA LEU A 950 11.71 -29.28 4.31
C LEU A 950 13.11 -29.59 4.83
N GLY A 951 14.16 -28.98 4.28
CA GLY A 951 15.52 -29.33 4.68
C GLY A 951 15.81 -29.09 6.15
N LYS A 952 15.13 -28.11 6.80
CA LYS A 952 15.14 -27.92 8.26
C LYS A 952 14.71 -29.16 9.07
N ASN A 953 13.86 -30.01 8.49
CA ASN A 953 13.31 -31.20 9.12
C ASN A 953 14.03 -32.50 8.69
N VAL A 954 15.08 -32.42 7.87
CA VAL A 954 15.85 -33.57 7.36
C VAL A 954 17.21 -33.62 8.04
N SER A 955 17.70 -34.82 8.41
CA SER A 955 19.04 -34.95 8.98
C SER A 955 20.12 -34.59 7.96
N PHE A 956 21.32 -34.24 8.41
CA PHE A 956 22.40 -33.91 7.50
C PHE A 956 22.81 -35.11 6.63
N GLU A 957 22.84 -36.30 7.20
CA GLU A 957 23.18 -37.55 6.51
C GLU A 957 22.13 -37.89 5.44
N GLU A 958 20.84 -37.77 5.78
CA GLU A 958 19.75 -37.96 4.83
C GLU A 958 19.79 -36.93 3.69
N TRP A 959 20.07 -35.66 4.02
CA TRP A 959 20.23 -34.59 3.05
C TRP A 959 21.37 -34.90 2.09
N GLN A 960 22.56 -35.23 2.60
CA GLN A 960 23.72 -35.58 1.78
C GLN A 960 23.47 -36.81 0.91
N SER A 961 22.88 -37.86 1.47
CA SER A 961 22.54 -39.09 0.74
C SER A 961 21.58 -38.78 -0.42
N THR A 962 20.57 -37.94 -0.17
CA THR A 962 19.60 -37.52 -1.19
C THR A 962 20.26 -36.65 -2.27
N LEU A 963 21.14 -35.72 -1.91
CA LEU A 963 21.87 -34.92 -2.91
C LEU A 963 22.79 -35.79 -3.78
N GLN A 964 23.45 -36.78 -3.19
CA GLN A 964 24.31 -37.71 -3.92
C GLN A 964 23.51 -38.55 -4.92
N SER A 965 22.32 -39.04 -4.53
CA SER A 965 21.45 -39.78 -5.45
C SER A 965 20.92 -38.92 -6.60
N MET A 966 20.83 -37.59 -6.42
CA MET A 966 20.41 -36.65 -7.46
C MET A 966 21.55 -36.19 -8.39
N ARG A 967 22.81 -36.63 -8.20
CA ARG A 967 23.94 -36.19 -9.05
C ARG A 967 23.80 -36.58 -10.52
N GLN A 968 23.01 -37.60 -10.81
CA GLN A 968 22.68 -38.01 -12.17
C GLN A 968 21.19 -37.77 -12.40
N ALA A 969 20.83 -37.48 -13.65
CA ALA A 969 19.44 -37.28 -14.04
C ALA A 969 18.64 -38.60 -14.12
N ALA A 970 19.33 -39.75 -14.13
CA ALA A 970 18.75 -41.08 -14.35
C ALA A 970 17.52 -41.37 -13.46
N ILE A 971 16.49 -41.96 -14.07
CA ILE A 971 15.27 -42.38 -13.35
C ILE A 971 15.50 -43.73 -12.67
N ASP A 972 15.08 -43.83 -11.41
CA ASP A 972 14.99 -45.08 -10.67
C ASP A 972 13.55 -45.25 -10.16
N SER A 973 12.83 -46.22 -10.72
CA SER A 973 11.43 -46.45 -10.38
C SER A 973 11.25 -46.98 -8.94
N SER A 974 12.30 -47.52 -8.32
CA SER A 974 12.27 -48.11 -6.98
C SER A 974 12.43 -47.11 -5.84
N LEU A 975 12.87 -45.87 -6.12
CA LEU A 975 13.17 -44.84 -5.13
C LEU A 975 12.35 -43.56 -5.32
N ASN A 976 12.00 -42.90 -4.22
CA ASN A 976 11.50 -41.53 -4.29
C ASN A 976 12.63 -40.59 -4.69
N GLN A 977 12.50 -39.99 -5.86
CA GLN A 977 13.46 -39.02 -6.38
C GLN A 977 12.91 -37.60 -6.26
N TYR A 978 13.81 -36.66 -5.99
CA TYR A 978 13.47 -35.29 -5.59
C TYR A 978 14.02 -34.26 -6.57
N LEU A 979 13.42 -33.08 -6.54
CA LEU A 979 14.02 -31.83 -7.00
C LEU A 979 14.17 -30.89 -5.81
N LEU A 980 14.97 -29.83 -5.97
CA LEU A 980 15.10 -28.78 -4.95
C LEU A 980 14.46 -27.48 -5.43
N GLN A 981 13.79 -26.80 -4.51
CA GLN A 981 13.42 -25.40 -4.64
C GLN A 981 13.89 -24.66 -3.37
N PRO A 982 14.21 -23.36 -3.45
CA PRO A 982 14.44 -22.56 -2.25
C PRO A 982 13.18 -22.49 -1.39
N LEU A 983 13.34 -22.58 -0.08
CA LEU A 983 12.29 -22.39 0.90
C LEU A 983 11.97 -20.89 1.01
N LEU A 984 10.83 -20.49 0.45
CA LEU A 984 10.44 -19.07 0.44
C LEU A 984 9.77 -18.66 1.76
N PRO A 985 10.08 -17.48 2.29
CA PRO A 985 9.24 -16.87 3.32
C PRO A 985 7.89 -16.50 2.70
N LEU A 986 6.81 -17.09 3.23
CA LEU A 986 5.46 -16.88 2.71
C LEU A 986 4.73 -15.84 3.53
N GLN A 987 4.00 -14.97 2.84
CA GLN A 987 3.20 -13.94 3.49
C GLN A 987 2.16 -14.59 4.40
N THR A 988 2.13 -14.11 5.64
CA THR A 988 1.16 -14.56 6.61
C THR A 988 -0.01 -13.59 6.68
N VAL A 989 -1.23 -14.11 6.78
CA VAL A 989 -2.46 -13.33 6.88
C VAL A 989 -3.24 -13.66 8.14
N GLU A 990 -3.98 -12.68 8.63
CA GLU A 990 -5.01 -12.87 9.64
C GLU A 990 -6.32 -13.19 8.91
N CYS A 991 -6.78 -14.43 9.05
CA CYS A 991 -7.95 -14.95 8.36
C CYS A 991 -9.01 -15.30 9.40
N PHE A 992 -10.23 -14.79 9.23
CA PHE A 992 -11.40 -15.23 9.97
C PHE A 992 -11.91 -16.54 9.39
N TRP A 993 -11.81 -17.63 10.15
CA TRP A 993 -12.18 -18.96 9.65
C TRP A 993 -13.68 -19.21 9.77
N ASN A 994 -14.24 -19.06 10.97
CA ASN A 994 -15.65 -19.22 11.30
C ASN A 994 -15.89 -18.77 12.75
N GLU A 995 -17.13 -18.85 13.25
CA GLU A 995 -17.48 -18.45 14.63
C GLU A 995 -16.76 -19.27 15.72
N GLU A 996 -16.39 -20.53 15.46
CA GLU A 996 -15.72 -21.37 16.46
C GLU A 996 -14.22 -21.05 16.57
N ARG A 997 -13.56 -20.83 15.43
CA ARG A 997 -12.11 -20.72 15.31
C ARG A 997 -11.62 -19.28 15.22
N GLN A 998 -12.53 -18.33 14.97
CA GLN A 998 -12.27 -16.89 14.92
C GLN A 998 -11.11 -16.56 13.96
N VAL A 999 -10.38 -15.48 14.24
CA VAL A 999 -9.23 -15.05 13.45
C VAL A 999 -8.01 -15.91 13.79
N ARG A 1000 -7.39 -16.52 12.78
CA ARG A 1000 -6.13 -17.27 12.90
C ARG A 1000 -5.08 -16.73 11.96
N LYS A 1001 -3.85 -16.67 12.47
CA LYS A 1001 -2.65 -16.42 11.69
C LYS A 1001 -2.43 -17.62 10.74
N SER A 1002 -2.48 -17.36 9.43
CA SER A 1002 -2.61 -18.39 8.40
C SER A 1002 -1.68 -18.14 7.22
N ARG A 1003 -1.30 -19.22 6.52
CA ARG A 1003 -0.61 -19.20 5.22
C ARG A 1003 -1.58 -19.67 4.13
N MET A 1004 -1.28 -19.33 2.88
CA MET A 1004 -2.15 -19.67 1.75
C MET A 1004 -1.40 -20.19 0.53
N VAL A 1005 -2.05 -21.09 -0.22
CA VAL A 1005 -1.63 -21.54 -1.55
C VAL A 1005 -2.81 -21.33 -2.50
N GLY A 1006 -2.61 -20.50 -3.50
CA GLY A 1006 -3.59 -20.25 -4.55
C GLY A 1006 -3.40 -21.21 -5.72
N ALA A 1007 -4.36 -21.19 -6.62
CA ALA A 1007 -4.22 -21.81 -7.93
C ALA A 1007 -4.92 -20.93 -8.97
N TYR A 1008 -4.49 -21.01 -10.22
CA TYR A 1008 -5.25 -20.50 -11.35
C TYR A 1008 -5.39 -21.58 -12.41
N PHE A 1009 -6.32 -21.38 -13.34
CA PHE A 1009 -6.60 -22.32 -14.41
C PHE A 1009 -6.25 -21.73 -15.76
N SER A 1010 -5.80 -22.61 -16.64
CA SER A 1010 -5.65 -22.33 -18.06
C SER A 1010 -6.19 -23.48 -18.88
N VAL A 1011 -6.87 -23.17 -19.98
CA VAL A 1011 -7.40 -24.16 -20.92
C VAL A 1011 -6.83 -23.88 -22.29
N ASN A 1012 -6.22 -24.90 -22.90
CA ASN A 1012 -5.69 -24.85 -24.26
C ASN A 1012 -4.74 -23.66 -24.48
N GLY A 1013 -3.85 -23.42 -23.52
CA GLY A 1013 -2.85 -22.34 -23.55
C GLY A 1013 -3.37 -20.94 -23.21
N ARG A 1014 -4.64 -20.80 -22.83
CA ARG A 1014 -5.23 -19.51 -22.43
C ARG A 1014 -5.48 -19.47 -20.94
N PHE A 1015 -5.10 -18.37 -20.30
CA PHE A 1015 -5.51 -18.07 -18.93
C PHE A 1015 -7.04 -17.97 -18.84
N VAL A 1016 -7.63 -18.63 -17.84
CA VAL A 1016 -9.09 -18.69 -17.66
C VAL A 1016 -9.52 -17.94 -16.40
N GLY A 1017 -8.78 -18.07 -15.29
CA GLY A 1017 -9.12 -17.36 -14.06
C GLY A 1017 -8.49 -17.96 -12.82
N LEU A 1018 -8.59 -17.23 -11.69
CA LEU A 1018 -8.18 -17.73 -10.38
C LEU A 1018 -9.14 -18.82 -9.89
N GLY A 1019 -8.58 -19.82 -9.20
CA GLY A 1019 -9.30 -20.74 -8.34
C GLY A 1019 -9.45 -20.17 -6.92
N SER A 1020 -9.60 -21.08 -5.94
CA SER A 1020 -9.63 -20.72 -4.52
C SER A 1020 -8.24 -20.76 -3.89
N TRP A 1021 -8.07 -19.97 -2.82
CA TRP A 1021 -6.95 -20.07 -1.90
C TRP A 1021 -7.21 -21.18 -0.89
N ARG A 1022 -6.27 -22.12 -0.77
CA ARG A 1022 -6.23 -23.06 0.34
C ARG A 1022 -5.51 -22.38 1.50
N VAL A 1023 -6.20 -22.19 2.62
CA VAL A 1023 -5.69 -21.47 3.79
C VAL A 1023 -5.56 -22.45 4.96
N ALA A 1024 -4.40 -22.46 5.61
CA ALA A 1024 -4.11 -23.29 6.78
C ALA A 1024 -3.39 -22.47 7.86
N GLY A 1025 -3.43 -22.94 9.11
CA GLY A 1025 -2.69 -22.31 10.21
C GLY A 1025 -1.18 -22.31 9.95
N VAL A 1026 -0.44 -21.35 10.52
CA VAL A 1026 1.03 -21.26 10.37
C VAL A 1026 1.81 -22.48 10.89
N SER A 1027 1.17 -23.35 11.67
CA SER A 1027 1.73 -24.64 12.11
C SER A 1027 1.90 -25.64 10.98
N GLU A 1028 1.19 -25.49 9.86
CA GLU A 1028 1.30 -26.36 8.70
C GLU A 1028 2.50 -25.94 7.84
N ASP A 1029 3.44 -26.86 7.66
CA ASP A 1029 4.61 -26.67 6.79
C ASP A 1029 4.26 -26.90 5.29
N VAL A 1030 3.23 -27.70 5.00
CA VAL A 1030 2.77 -28.02 3.62
C VAL A 1030 1.26 -27.92 3.52
N ILE A 1031 0.77 -27.10 2.59
CA ILE A 1031 -0.67 -26.88 2.36
C ILE A 1031 -1.05 -27.51 1.02
N SER A 1032 -1.90 -28.54 1.06
CA SER A 1032 -2.43 -29.20 -0.13
C SER A 1032 -3.94 -29.46 -0.01
N ALA A 1033 -4.55 -29.98 -1.07
CA ALA A 1033 -5.97 -30.34 -1.07
C ALA A 1033 -6.33 -31.43 -0.03
N SER A 1034 -5.35 -32.22 0.42
CA SER A 1034 -5.53 -33.27 1.44
C SER A 1034 -5.27 -32.81 2.87
N THR A 1035 -4.78 -31.58 3.08
CA THR A 1035 -4.54 -31.05 4.43
C THR A 1035 -5.87 -30.97 5.19
N ARG A 1036 -5.91 -31.60 6.37
CA ARG A 1036 -7.15 -31.78 7.16
C ARG A 1036 -7.67 -30.46 7.72
N ASP A 1037 -6.79 -29.61 8.24
CA ASP A 1037 -7.14 -28.31 8.84
C ASP A 1037 -7.00 -27.17 7.84
N THR A 1038 -7.90 -27.11 6.84
CA THR A 1038 -7.90 -26.07 5.80
C THR A 1038 -9.27 -25.45 5.57
N THR A 1039 -9.29 -24.18 5.18
CA THR A 1039 -10.44 -23.49 4.60
C THR A 1039 -10.12 -23.02 3.17
N CYS A 1040 -11.14 -22.90 2.34
CA CYS A 1040 -11.03 -22.38 0.97
C CYS A 1040 -11.60 -20.97 0.92
N VAL A 1041 -10.83 -20.02 0.40
CA VAL A 1041 -11.24 -18.61 0.30
C VAL A 1041 -11.20 -18.17 -1.16
N LEU A 1042 -12.25 -17.48 -1.63
CA LEU A 1042 -12.28 -16.89 -2.97
C LEU A 1042 -11.60 -15.52 -2.98
N SER A 1043 -11.44 -14.93 -4.17
CA SER A 1043 -10.88 -13.59 -4.31
C SER A 1043 -11.89 -12.59 -4.85
N ALA A 1044 -11.78 -11.34 -4.42
CA ALA A 1044 -12.45 -10.19 -5.01
C ALA A 1044 -11.41 -9.13 -5.37
N VAL A 1045 -11.69 -8.38 -6.43
CA VAL A 1045 -10.90 -7.23 -6.87
C VAL A 1045 -11.60 -5.95 -6.43
N TYR A 1046 -10.82 -5.02 -5.88
CA TYR A 1046 -11.29 -3.70 -5.51
C TYR A 1046 -10.90 -2.65 -6.55
N ASN A 1047 -11.88 -1.95 -7.09
CA ASN A 1047 -11.71 -0.80 -7.97
C ASN A 1047 -12.71 0.30 -7.58
N PRO A 1048 -12.38 1.14 -6.59
CA PRO A 1048 -13.22 2.26 -6.21
C PRO A 1048 -13.19 3.32 -7.31
N LYS A 1049 -14.32 3.43 -8.02
CA LYS A 1049 -14.60 4.56 -8.90
C LYS A 1049 -14.52 5.88 -8.12
#